data_AF-A0A2I0SI19-F1
#
_entry.id   AF-A0A2I0SI19-F1
#
_cell.length_a   1.000
_cell.length_b   1.000
_cell.length_c   1.000
_cell.angle_alpha   90.00
_cell.angle_beta   90.00
_cell.angle_gamma   90.00
#
_symmetry.space_group_name_H-M   'P 1'
#
loop_
_entity.id
_entity.type
_entity.pdbx_description
1 polymer ?
#
loop_
_entity_poly.entity_id
_entity_poly.type
_entity_poly.pdbx_seq_one_letter_code
_entity_poly.pdbx_strand_id
1 'polypeptide(L)'
;MRDSDDIQGDVIAGFKKDRMALLFLKFEDPARACTWVKRLASQISTTRQVATFNAAFSRARQATGGDDPQTLKATWTNVSFTYEGLKVLIGGKDPLPSVRKGGTLEAFKEGSHRRSLGDTGDSSPENWLFGDGKGQTVHAVVTLASDTAEGLQDALTAQREAAAQAKIVIVFQQNGATLPGTRRGKEHFGFKDGISEPGVIGFDEPDPKRPEYVKDHPGTRLIPPGEFVIGHDRVGGIPYDEMPEWAANGSFQVVRRLAQDVPGWWAQVTAQLKVLRKAKVVPDEATAEWLAARLVGRWRSGTPVAKCPHADMPDNALAGQDNDFGYRNDPEGFTTPLFSHLRKTNPRDGLQGEPGTEPLPENPVMDRRRIIRRGAPYGAPFDPASDGPGGPDHPRGLLFVCYQSDLVEQFEFIQKSWINNVDFPPNRPMKPGPDPGVGPTGKVNFESPGTTTELSFHQFVTTEGSVYAFVPSLTTLRLLGEGRLTDRLPDTVRPTDAFLPVPDRQRDRGKSWYWAYGTGGGGPVCRTISIADGDEHKDVVERPDRPLATWPCYLGVSKVDAILPVPDEQRVGGRSRYWLFHTVEGRQVYRLISIADGAESGLDPEAAGAVDRPDRSISAWASFNGIEQVDAFLPVPDMQRVNGKSYYWLFHSSLGQQVYRLISIADGSRHSDVIERGDRSLGLWQSLAGVSRVDEFLAVPDMQHINGLSLFWVFHQQKYRIICIADGHGHNDQITVEDRPITLWRSLTG
;
A
#
# COMPACT_ATOMS: atom_id res chain seq x y z
N MET A 1 18.03 10.69 -2.49
CA MET A 1 17.29 9.54 -3.08
C MET A 1 18.17 8.32 -3.32
N ARG A 2 19.36 8.48 -3.93
CA ARG A 2 20.28 7.38 -4.29
C ARG A 2 20.66 6.45 -3.13
N ASP A 3 20.73 6.99 -1.93
CA ASP A 3 21.05 6.28 -0.68
C ASP A 3 19.83 5.75 0.08
N SER A 4 18.65 5.67 -0.55
CA SER A 4 17.46 5.21 0.15
C SER A 4 17.49 3.70 0.43
N ASP A 5 17.36 3.35 1.71
CA ASP A 5 17.10 1.99 2.20
C ASP A 5 15.61 1.72 2.44
N ASP A 6 14.75 2.67 2.05
CA ASP A 6 13.30 2.59 2.25
C ASP A 6 12.53 2.47 0.93
N ILE A 7 13.10 2.87 -0.20
CA ILE A 7 12.48 2.76 -1.53
C ILE A 7 12.97 1.47 -2.21
N GLN A 8 12.04 0.65 -2.73
CA GLN A 8 12.38 -0.57 -3.48
C GLN A 8 13.15 -0.24 -4.77
N GLY A 9 14.16 -1.04 -5.08
CA GLY A 9 15.22 -0.66 -6.01
C GLY A 9 14.83 -0.61 -7.48
N ASP A 10 13.74 -1.27 -7.90
CA ASP A 10 13.34 -1.24 -9.31
C ASP A 10 12.65 0.07 -9.72
N VAL A 11 12.11 0.82 -8.75
CA VAL A 11 11.35 2.06 -8.97
C VAL A 11 12.24 3.13 -9.59
N ILE A 12 13.34 3.51 -8.93
CA ILE A 12 14.24 4.57 -9.40
C ILE A 12 15.50 3.99 -10.01
N ALA A 13 16.26 3.17 -9.28
CA ALA A 13 17.56 2.68 -9.75
C ALA A 13 17.44 1.70 -10.92
N GLY A 14 16.39 0.87 -10.92
CA GLY A 14 16.10 -0.15 -11.93
C GLY A 14 17.03 -1.36 -11.80
N PHE A 15 16.46 -2.57 -11.87
CA PHE A 15 17.24 -3.79 -11.73
C PHE A 15 18.26 -4.01 -12.85
N LYS A 16 17.96 -3.55 -14.08
CA LYS A 16 18.86 -3.60 -15.26
C LYS A 16 19.48 -4.98 -15.48
N LYS A 17 18.63 -6.01 -15.56
CA LYS A 17 19.02 -7.41 -15.74
C LYS A 17 18.50 -7.96 -17.06
N ASP A 18 19.22 -8.93 -17.63
CA ASP A 18 18.85 -9.57 -18.89
C ASP A 18 17.65 -10.54 -18.75
N ARG A 19 17.28 -10.92 -17.52
CA ARG A 19 16.22 -11.89 -17.24
C ARG A 19 15.35 -11.41 -16.10
N MET A 20 14.04 -11.60 -16.24
CA MET A 20 13.07 -11.31 -15.19
C MET A 20 11.94 -12.34 -15.14
N ALA A 21 11.29 -12.45 -13.99
CA ALA A 21 10.05 -13.17 -13.85
C ALA A 21 9.10 -12.41 -12.92
N LEU A 22 7.82 -12.35 -13.29
CA LEU A 22 6.75 -11.85 -12.45
C LEU A 22 5.91 -13.02 -11.95
N LEU A 23 5.73 -13.11 -10.63
CA LEU A 23 4.78 -14.02 -10.00
C LEU A 23 3.56 -13.21 -9.56
N PHE A 24 2.40 -13.54 -10.12
CA PHE A 24 1.13 -12.95 -9.74
C PHE A 24 0.50 -13.85 -8.69
N LEU A 25 0.23 -13.29 -7.50
CA LEU A 25 -0.13 -14.05 -6.32
C LEU A 25 -1.54 -13.70 -5.85
N LYS A 26 -2.25 -14.70 -5.32
CA LYS A 26 -3.53 -14.56 -4.63
C LYS A 26 -3.42 -15.12 -3.21
N PHE A 27 -3.87 -14.33 -2.26
CA PHE A 27 -3.92 -14.68 -0.85
C PHE A 27 -5.27 -15.32 -0.50
N GLU A 28 -5.24 -16.43 0.21
CA GLU A 28 -6.43 -17.11 0.73
C GLU A 28 -6.64 -16.84 2.24
N ASP A 29 -5.55 -16.61 2.98
CA ASP A 29 -5.55 -16.41 4.44
C ASP A 29 -4.72 -15.16 4.80
N PRO A 30 -5.33 -14.15 5.45
CA PRO A 30 -4.63 -12.92 5.83
C PRO A 30 -3.40 -13.14 6.72
N ALA A 31 -3.50 -13.99 7.75
CA ALA A 31 -2.42 -14.18 8.71
C ALA A 31 -1.18 -14.85 8.09
N ARG A 32 -1.40 -15.82 7.20
CA ARG A 32 -0.34 -16.46 6.41
C ARG A 32 0.26 -15.51 5.40
N ALA A 33 -0.56 -14.68 4.73
CA ALA A 33 -0.08 -13.67 3.80
C ALA A 33 0.81 -12.64 4.51
N CYS A 34 0.39 -12.14 5.68
CA CYS A 34 1.19 -11.26 6.53
C CYS A 34 2.53 -11.92 6.94
N THR A 35 2.51 -13.19 7.33
CA THR A 35 3.72 -13.96 7.66
C THR A 35 4.67 -14.07 6.46
N TRP A 36 4.14 -14.32 5.26
CA TRP A 36 4.91 -14.34 4.02
C TRP A 36 5.53 -12.96 3.72
N VAL A 37 4.76 -11.87 3.88
CA VAL A 37 5.27 -10.49 3.72
C VAL A 37 6.41 -10.22 4.70
N LYS A 38 6.28 -10.59 5.99
CA LYS A 38 7.37 -10.42 6.98
C LYS A 38 8.67 -11.09 6.53
N ARG A 39 8.59 -12.31 5.97
CA ARG A 39 9.75 -13.05 5.47
C ARG A 39 10.31 -12.45 4.18
N LEU A 40 9.45 -11.93 3.31
CA LEU A 40 9.85 -11.32 2.05
C LEU A 40 10.56 -9.97 2.26
N ALA A 41 10.17 -9.20 3.28
CA ALA A 41 10.68 -7.87 3.53
C ALA A 41 12.22 -7.80 3.67
N SER A 42 12.87 -8.84 4.19
CA SER A 42 14.34 -8.93 4.28
C SER A 42 15.04 -9.28 2.96
N GLN A 43 14.29 -9.72 1.96
CA GLN A 43 14.80 -10.13 0.64
C GLN A 43 14.62 -9.04 -0.41
N ILE A 44 13.82 -8.01 -0.12
CA ILE A 44 13.59 -6.90 -1.03
C ILE A 44 14.86 -6.10 -1.23
N SER A 45 15.15 -5.80 -2.50
CA SER A 45 16.31 -5.03 -2.92
C SER A 45 16.01 -3.54 -2.82
N THR A 46 16.84 -2.77 -2.11
CA THR A 46 16.63 -1.32 -1.92
C THR A 46 17.24 -0.50 -3.06
N THR A 47 16.82 0.76 -3.18
CA THR A 47 17.40 1.72 -4.13
C THR A 47 18.91 1.88 -3.91
N ARG A 48 19.36 1.97 -2.66
CA ARG A 48 20.80 2.03 -2.33
C ARG A 48 21.56 0.83 -2.86
N GLN A 49 21.08 -0.39 -2.58
CA GLN A 49 21.74 -1.63 -2.99
C GLN A 49 21.87 -1.72 -4.52
N VAL A 50 20.76 -1.48 -5.22
CA VAL A 50 20.70 -1.55 -6.68
C VAL A 50 21.53 -0.44 -7.31
N ALA A 51 21.46 0.80 -6.82
CA ALA A 51 22.25 1.91 -7.34
C ALA A 51 23.76 1.70 -7.14
N THR A 52 24.16 1.16 -5.99
CA THR A 52 25.56 0.84 -5.68
C THR A 52 26.10 -0.22 -6.62
N PHE A 53 25.33 -1.31 -6.82
CA PHE A 53 25.69 -2.35 -7.77
C PHE A 53 25.77 -1.82 -9.20
N ASN A 54 24.76 -1.06 -9.65
CA ASN A 54 24.72 -0.50 -11.01
C ASN A 54 25.92 0.41 -11.27
N ALA A 55 26.34 1.21 -10.29
CA ALA A 55 27.52 2.06 -10.41
C ALA A 55 28.82 1.23 -10.52
N ALA A 56 28.95 0.16 -9.71
CA ALA A 56 30.10 -0.75 -9.78
C ALA A 56 30.15 -1.51 -11.12
N PHE A 57 29.01 -2.02 -11.59
CA PHE A 57 28.87 -2.69 -12.88
C PHE A 57 29.24 -1.76 -14.04
N SER A 58 28.71 -0.53 -14.04
CA SER A 58 29.01 0.46 -15.08
C SER A 58 30.51 0.79 -15.13
N ARG A 59 31.16 1.03 -13.98
CA ARG A 59 32.61 1.28 -13.93
C ARG A 59 33.42 0.10 -14.44
N ALA A 60 33.06 -1.12 -14.04
CA ALA A 60 33.77 -2.33 -14.49
C ALA A 60 33.60 -2.54 -16.00
N ARG A 61 32.39 -2.32 -16.55
CA ARG A 61 32.12 -2.39 -17.99
C ARG A 61 32.87 -1.31 -18.79
N GLN A 62 32.99 -0.11 -18.25
CA GLN A 62 33.79 0.96 -18.86
C GLN A 62 35.28 0.58 -18.89
N ALA A 63 35.80 -0.02 -17.81
CA ALA A 63 37.19 -0.45 -17.72
C ALA A 63 37.54 -1.60 -18.70
N THR A 64 36.56 -2.41 -19.12
CA THR A 64 36.73 -3.49 -20.10
C THR A 64 36.39 -3.09 -21.53
N GLY A 65 36.14 -1.80 -21.80
CA GLY A 65 35.81 -1.34 -23.15
C GLY A 65 34.42 -1.73 -23.65
N GLY A 66 33.50 -2.08 -22.74
CA GLY A 66 32.10 -2.35 -23.05
C GLY A 66 31.60 -3.76 -22.76
N ASP A 67 32.49 -4.68 -22.37
CA ASP A 67 32.15 -6.05 -22.02
C ASP A 67 31.50 -6.16 -20.64
N ASP A 68 30.41 -6.92 -20.55
CA ASP A 68 29.69 -7.13 -19.30
C ASP A 68 30.60 -7.89 -18.28
N PRO A 69 30.78 -7.39 -17.04
CA PRO A 69 31.67 -7.99 -16.06
C PRO A 69 31.24 -9.40 -15.64
N GLN A 70 32.12 -10.39 -15.81
CA GLN A 70 31.78 -11.81 -15.55
C GLN A 70 31.55 -12.14 -14.05
N THR A 71 32.18 -11.40 -13.14
CA THR A 71 32.15 -11.67 -11.69
C THR A 71 31.10 -10.86 -10.93
N LEU A 72 30.52 -9.81 -11.53
CA LEU A 72 29.50 -8.98 -10.90
C LEU A 72 28.12 -9.47 -11.32
N LYS A 73 27.55 -10.35 -10.51
CA LYS A 73 26.21 -10.92 -10.71
C LYS A 73 25.32 -10.63 -9.52
N ALA A 74 24.06 -10.33 -9.78
CA ALA A 74 23.05 -10.12 -8.75
C ALA A 74 21.69 -10.68 -9.18
N THR A 75 20.92 -11.09 -8.17
CA THR A 75 19.49 -11.37 -8.29
C THR A 75 18.75 -10.40 -7.38
N TRP A 76 17.77 -9.69 -7.93
CA TRP A 76 17.00 -8.67 -7.24
C TRP A 76 15.53 -9.07 -7.10
N THR A 77 14.90 -8.57 -6.04
CA THR A 77 13.50 -8.85 -5.70
C THR A 77 12.78 -7.55 -5.33
N ASN A 78 11.59 -7.34 -5.90
CA ASN A 78 10.63 -6.27 -5.58
C ASN A 78 9.25 -6.91 -5.36
N VAL A 79 8.41 -6.33 -4.52
CA VAL A 79 6.99 -6.69 -4.37
C VAL A 79 6.08 -5.48 -4.45
N SER A 80 4.95 -5.65 -5.14
CA SER A 80 3.84 -4.69 -5.16
C SER A 80 2.52 -5.38 -4.82
N PHE A 81 1.54 -4.60 -4.35
CA PHE A 81 0.23 -5.07 -3.92
C PHE A 81 -0.88 -4.35 -4.65
N THR A 82 -1.89 -5.07 -5.12
CA THR A 82 -3.12 -4.44 -5.63
C THR A 82 -3.95 -3.90 -4.46
N TYR A 83 -4.96 -3.07 -4.74
CA TYR A 83 -5.90 -2.61 -3.71
C TYR A 83 -6.53 -3.78 -2.94
N GLU A 84 -6.99 -4.82 -3.64
CA GLU A 84 -7.56 -6.02 -3.01
C GLU A 84 -6.51 -6.78 -2.17
N GLY A 85 -5.26 -6.82 -2.62
CA GLY A 85 -4.17 -7.40 -1.83
C GLY A 85 -3.89 -6.66 -0.53
N LEU A 86 -3.86 -5.32 -0.58
CA LEU A 86 -3.72 -4.49 0.62
C LEU A 86 -4.89 -4.72 1.58
N LYS A 87 -6.12 -4.71 1.08
CA LYS A 87 -7.34 -4.97 1.85
C LYS A 87 -7.27 -6.32 2.58
N VAL A 88 -6.83 -7.39 1.91
CA VAL A 88 -6.66 -8.70 2.54
C VAL A 88 -5.61 -8.66 3.66
N LEU A 89 -4.46 -8.03 3.42
CA LEU A 89 -3.37 -7.97 4.41
C LEU A 89 -3.79 -7.24 5.70
N ILE A 90 -4.63 -6.21 5.61
CA ILE A 90 -5.13 -5.46 6.79
C ILE A 90 -6.44 -6.01 7.39
N GLY A 91 -6.75 -7.28 7.12
CA GLY A 91 -7.91 -7.95 7.71
C GLY A 91 -9.25 -7.52 7.13
N GLY A 92 -9.29 -7.18 5.83
CA GLY A 92 -10.51 -6.83 5.10
C GLY A 92 -10.93 -5.37 5.21
N LYS A 93 -10.21 -4.55 5.98
CA LYS A 93 -10.46 -3.10 6.12
C LYS A 93 -10.16 -2.39 4.79
N ASP A 94 -10.90 -1.32 4.52
CA ASP A 94 -10.66 -0.49 3.33
C ASP A 94 -9.35 0.32 3.51
N PRO A 95 -8.30 0.07 2.71
CA PRO A 95 -7.05 0.83 2.80
C PRO A 95 -7.21 2.29 2.32
N LEU A 96 -8.28 2.59 1.58
CA LEU A 96 -8.58 3.87 0.95
C LEU A 96 -10.06 4.23 1.17
N PRO A 97 -10.47 4.54 2.41
CA PRO A 97 -11.87 4.78 2.77
C PRO A 97 -12.45 6.03 2.10
N SER A 98 -11.60 7.00 1.76
CA SER A 98 -11.95 8.19 0.97
C SER A 98 -11.03 8.26 -0.25
N VAL A 99 -11.62 8.50 -1.42
CA VAL A 99 -10.90 8.71 -2.67
C VAL A 99 -11.53 9.87 -3.43
N ARG A 100 -10.71 10.66 -4.11
CA ARG A 100 -11.20 11.69 -5.04
C ARG A 100 -11.69 11.04 -6.32
N LYS A 101 -12.89 11.39 -6.77
CA LYS A 101 -13.43 10.95 -8.06
C LYS A 101 -12.52 11.40 -9.21
N GLY A 102 -12.17 10.46 -10.08
CA GLY A 102 -11.25 10.65 -11.20
C GLY A 102 -9.77 10.75 -10.80
N GLY A 103 -9.43 10.56 -9.51
CA GLY A 103 -8.06 10.62 -9.00
C GLY A 103 -7.29 9.31 -9.14
N THR A 104 -6.00 9.34 -8.83
CA THR A 104 -5.13 8.16 -8.88
C THR A 104 -5.50 7.11 -7.83
N LEU A 105 -5.97 7.53 -6.65
CA LEU A 105 -6.41 6.59 -5.61
C LEU A 105 -7.70 5.85 -6.02
N GLU A 106 -8.62 6.50 -6.72
CA GLU A 106 -9.78 5.84 -7.32
C GLU A 106 -9.34 4.85 -8.40
N ALA A 107 -8.47 5.27 -9.33
CA ALA A 107 -7.95 4.39 -10.39
C ALA A 107 -7.25 3.14 -9.82
N PHE A 108 -6.43 3.30 -8.78
CA PHE A 108 -5.78 2.18 -8.09
C PHE A 108 -6.80 1.27 -7.39
N LYS A 109 -7.81 1.85 -6.72
CA LYS A 109 -8.88 1.11 -6.04
C LYS A 109 -9.75 0.30 -6.99
N GLU A 110 -10.07 0.85 -8.15
CA GLU A 110 -10.85 0.15 -9.18
C GLU A 110 -10.06 -0.93 -9.91
N GLY A 111 -8.75 -0.72 -10.09
CA GLY A 111 -7.89 -1.57 -10.88
C GLY A 111 -8.06 -1.35 -12.39
N SER A 112 -7.05 -1.76 -13.16
CA SER A 112 -6.94 -1.53 -14.61
C SER A 112 -8.11 -2.07 -15.44
N HIS A 113 -8.74 -3.18 -15.04
CA HIS A 113 -9.83 -3.84 -15.79
C HIS A 113 -11.10 -2.98 -15.92
N ARG A 114 -11.32 -2.02 -15.00
CA ARG A 114 -12.47 -1.10 -15.06
C ARG A 114 -12.14 0.22 -15.76
N ARG A 115 -10.89 0.42 -16.15
CA ARG A 115 -10.42 1.68 -16.72
C ARG A 115 -10.56 1.65 -18.23
N SER A 116 -11.07 2.75 -18.80
CA SER A 116 -11.25 2.88 -20.25
C SER A 116 -9.94 3.16 -20.99
N LEU A 117 -9.04 2.18 -21.07
CA LEU A 117 -7.70 2.30 -21.65
C LEU A 117 -7.64 2.00 -23.16
N GLY A 118 -8.78 1.78 -23.81
CA GLY A 118 -8.85 1.35 -25.21
C GLY A 118 -8.75 -0.16 -25.41
N ASP A 119 -8.80 -0.93 -24.32
CA ASP A 119 -8.78 -2.39 -24.31
C ASP A 119 -10.15 -2.95 -24.69
N THR A 120 -10.36 -3.18 -25.99
CA THR A 120 -11.61 -3.72 -26.57
C THR A 120 -11.31 -4.93 -27.46
N GLY A 121 -12.35 -5.67 -27.87
CA GLY A 121 -12.19 -6.87 -28.71
C GLY A 121 -11.29 -7.91 -28.05
N ASP A 122 -10.26 -8.38 -28.77
CA ASP A 122 -9.29 -9.35 -28.25
C ASP A 122 -8.49 -8.82 -27.05
N SER A 123 -8.36 -7.49 -26.92
CA SER A 123 -7.73 -6.85 -25.77
C SER A 123 -8.67 -6.66 -24.58
N SER A 124 -9.97 -6.98 -24.71
CA SER A 124 -10.96 -6.79 -23.65
C SER A 124 -10.53 -7.49 -22.35
N PRO A 125 -10.78 -6.89 -21.17
CA PRO A 125 -10.51 -7.52 -19.88
C PRO A 125 -11.02 -8.95 -19.77
N GLU A 126 -12.17 -9.28 -20.37
CA GLU A 126 -12.77 -10.62 -20.38
C GLU A 126 -11.84 -11.72 -20.95
N ASN A 127 -10.89 -11.35 -21.81
CA ASN A 127 -9.92 -12.24 -22.45
C ASN A 127 -8.58 -12.31 -21.71
N TRP A 128 -8.38 -11.49 -20.67
CA TRP A 128 -7.09 -11.42 -19.98
C TRP A 128 -6.76 -12.70 -19.21
N LEU A 129 -5.47 -13.03 -19.24
CA LEU A 129 -4.84 -14.14 -18.51
C LEU A 129 -4.60 -13.84 -17.02
N PHE A 130 -4.74 -12.59 -16.59
CA PHE A 130 -4.66 -12.12 -15.20
C PHE A 130 -5.16 -10.66 -15.10
N GLY A 131 -5.36 -10.14 -13.89
CA GLY A 131 -5.80 -8.75 -13.70
C GLY A 131 -7.32 -8.54 -13.71
N ASP A 132 -8.02 -9.68 -13.68
CA ASP A 132 -9.42 -9.96 -13.35
C ASP A 132 -10.50 -10.16 -14.42
N GLY A 133 -10.15 -10.40 -15.69
CA GLY A 133 -11.08 -10.92 -16.71
C GLY A 133 -12.04 -12.04 -16.27
N LYS A 134 -11.50 -13.23 -15.93
CA LYS A 134 -12.28 -14.43 -15.57
C LYS A 134 -12.33 -14.71 -14.06
N GLY A 135 -12.33 -13.66 -13.22
CA GLY A 135 -12.30 -13.82 -11.76
C GLY A 135 -10.92 -14.23 -11.18
N GLN A 136 -9.85 -14.02 -11.95
CA GLN A 136 -8.47 -14.28 -11.52
C GLN A 136 -7.88 -13.06 -10.79
N THR A 137 -8.37 -12.82 -9.58
CA THR A 137 -7.91 -11.72 -8.72
C THR A 137 -6.43 -11.88 -8.40
N VAL A 138 -5.66 -10.82 -8.63
CA VAL A 138 -4.25 -10.69 -8.22
C VAL A 138 -4.20 -9.82 -6.98
N HIS A 139 -3.53 -10.28 -5.93
CA HIS A 139 -3.29 -9.54 -4.68
C HIS A 139 -1.88 -8.95 -4.62
N ALA A 140 -0.88 -9.64 -5.16
CA ALA A 140 0.49 -9.15 -5.19
C ALA A 140 1.23 -9.56 -6.46
N VAL A 141 2.25 -8.79 -6.82
CA VAL A 141 3.19 -9.11 -7.90
C VAL A 141 4.61 -9.12 -7.31
N VAL A 142 5.27 -10.27 -7.36
CA VAL A 142 6.69 -10.38 -7.03
C VAL A 142 7.49 -10.28 -8.32
N THR A 143 8.39 -9.30 -8.38
CA THR A 143 9.32 -9.08 -9.50
C THR A 143 10.68 -9.62 -9.13
N LEU A 144 11.14 -10.63 -9.86
CA LEU A 144 12.47 -11.21 -9.74
C LEU A 144 13.27 -10.87 -10.99
N ALA A 145 14.53 -10.46 -10.83
CA ALA A 145 15.40 -10.19 -11.96
C ALA A 145 16.83 -10.65 -11.68
N SER A 146 17.51 -11.26 -12.65
CA SER A 146 18.86 -11.80 -12.45
C SER A 146 19.74 -11.66 -13.68
N ASP A 147 21.04 -11.50 -13.47
CA ASP A 147 22.05 -11.58 -14.55
C ASP A 147 22.18 -13.01 -15.11
N THR A 148 21.75 -14.03 -14.36
CA THR A 148 21.93 -15.45 -14.73
C THR A 148 20.62 -16.22 -14.76
N ALA A 149 20.55 -17.24 -15.62
CA ALA A 149 19.40 -18.14 -15.67
C ALA A 149 19.25 -18.94 -14.37
N GLU A 150 20.36 -19.43 -13.83
CA GLU A 150 20.43 -20.18 -12.57
C GLU A 150 19.95 -19.32 -11.40
N GLY A 151 20.50 -18.11 -11.22
CA GLY A 151 20.09 -17.22 -10.15
C GLY A 151 18.61 -16.80 -10.20
N LEU A 152 18.02 -16.66 -11.40
CA LEU A 152 16.58 -16.44 -11.53
C LEU A 152 15.78 -17.69 -11.15
N GLN A 153 16.22 -18.87 -11.57
CA GLN A 153 15.55 -20.13 -11.29
C GLN A 153 15.58 -20.48 -9.79
N ASP A 154 16.69 -20.20 -9.12
CA ASP A 154 16.83 -20.38 -7.67
C ASP A 154 15.87 -19.45 -6.91
N ALA A 155 15.83 -18.17 -7.29
CA ALA A 155 14.90 -17.22 -6.68
C ALA A 155 13.43 -17.59 -6.94
N LEU A 156 13.10 -18.05 -8.15
CA LEU A 156 11.76 -18.56 -8.47
C LEU A 156 11.39 -19.76 -7.61
N THR A 157 12.31 -20.72 -7.45
CA THR A 157 12.11 -21.90 -6.61
C THR A 157 11.86 -21.50 -5.16
N ALA A 158 12.70 -20.64 -4.61
CA ALA A 158 12.56 -20.13 -3.24
C ALA A 158 11.21 -19.41 -3.03
N GLN A 159 10.77 -18.57 -3.97
CA GLN A 159 9.49 -17.88 -3.87
C GLN A 159 8.29 -18.82 -4.02
N ARG A 160 8.38 -19.85 -4.88
CA ARG A 160 7.34 -20.88 -5.01
C ARG A 160 7.20 -21.69 -3.74
N GLU A 161 8.30 -22.09 -3.12
CA GLU A 161 8.29 -22.79 -1.83
C GLU A 161 7.71 -21.91 -0.72
N ALA A 162 8.12 -20.64 -0.66
CA ALA A 162 7.59 -19.69 0.32
C ALA A 162 6.08 -19.47 0.14
N ALA A 163 5.59 -19.33 -1.10
CA ALA A 163 4.18 -19.22 -1.40
C ALA A 163 3.42 -20.50 -1.01
N ALA A 164 3.93 -21.68 -1.35
CA ALA A 164 3.32 -22.96 -0.99
C ALA A 164 3.21 -23.15 0.54
N GLN A 165 4.27 -22.84 1.28
CA GLN A 165 4.27 -22.89 2.76
C GLN A 165 3.19 -21.96 3.36
N ALA A 166 3.00 -20.78 2.77
CA ALA A 166 2.00 -19.82 3.18
C ALA A 166 0.60 -20.10 2.62
N LYS A 167 0.40 -21.15 1.81
CA LYS A 167 -0.85 -21.41 1.04
C LYS A 167 -1.28 -20.20 0.19
N ILE A 168 -0.31 -19.57 -0.45
CA ILE A 168 -0.53 -18.50 -1.43
C ILE A 168 -0.58 -19.13 -2.81
N VAL A 169 -1.60 -18.77 -3.59
CA VAL A 169 -1.80 -19.29 -4.95
C VAL A 169 -1.04 -18.43 -5.94
N ILE A 170 -0.24 -19.04 -6.80
CA ILE A 170 0.36 -18.37 -7.97
C ILE A 170 -0.68 -18.43 -9.10
N VAL A 171 -1.35 -17.32 -9.38
CA VAL A 171 -2.41 -17.26 -10.40
C VAL A 171 -1.85 -17.21 -11.82
N PHE A 172 -0.69 -16.58 -11.97
CA PHE A 172 0.01 -16.48 -13.25
C PHE A 172 1.51 -16.29 -13.01
N GLN A 173 2.32 -16.70 -13.97
CA GLN A 173 3.74 -16.40 -14.00
C GLN A 173 4.12 -15.94 -15.40
N GLN A 174 4.82 -14.81 -15.48
CA GLN A 174 5.38 -14.32 -16.73
C GLN A 174 6.90 -14.28 -16.66
N ASN A 175 7.57 -15.00 -17.56
CA ASN A 175 9.01 -14.89 -17.74
C ASN A 175 9.32 -13.87 -18.85
N GLY A 176 10.26 -12.98 -18.60
CA GLY A 176 10.79 -12.03 -19.57
C GLY A 176 12.30 -12.16 -19.69
N ALA A 177 12.82 -11.90 -20.88
CA ALA A 177 14.26 -11.90 -21.11
C ALA A 177 14.61 -10.97 -22.27
N THR A 178 15.80 -10.39 -22.21
CA THR A 178 16.40 -9.74 -23.37
C THR A 178 16.51 -10.74 -24.52
N LEU A 179 16.15 -10.31 -25.73
CA LEU A 179 16.22 -11.17 -26.91
C LEU A 179 17.68 -11.57 -27.22
N PRO A 180 17.92 -12.78 -27.75
CA PRO A 180 19.26 -13.28 -28.01
C PRO A 180 19.91 -12.64 -29.25
N GLY A 181 21.24 -12.76 -29.34
CA GLY A 181 22.04 -12.40 -30.52
C GLY A 181 21.93 -10.93 -30.91
N THR A 182 21.77 -10.66 -32.22
CA THR A 182 21.67 -9.30 -32.78
C THR A 182 20.36 -8.57 -32.41
N ARG A 183 19.44 -9.25 -31.72
CA ARG A 183 18.21 -8.66 -31.17
C ARG A 183 18.36 -8.22 -29.72
N ARG A 184 19.54 -8.38 -29.09
CA ARG A 184 19.78 -7.89 -27.73
C ARG A 184 19.50 -6.39 -27.62
N GLY A 185 18.74 -6.00 -26.60
CA GLY A 185 18.32 -4.60 -26.38
C GLY A 185 17.19 -4.12 -27.30
N LYS A 186 16.58 -5.00 -28.09
CA LYS A 186 15.45 -4.70 -28.96
C LYS A 186 14.16 -5.38 -28.49
N GLU A 187 13.02 -4.77 -28.82
CA GLU A 187 11.70 -5.42 -28.72
C GLU A 187 11.39 -6.27 -29.97
N HIS A 188 10.23 -6.93 -30.01
CA HIS A 188 9.95 -7.95 -31.04
C HIS A 188 9.71 -7.42 -32.45
N PHE A 189 9.24 -6.18 -32.63
CA PHE A 189 9.21 -5.54 -33.96
C PHE A 189 10.63 -5.23 -34.47
N GLY A 190 11.62 -5.20 -33.58
CA GLY A 190 13.04 -5.13 -33.87
C GLY A 190 13.67 -3.77 -33.59
N PHE A 191 13.04 -2.92 -32.80
CA PHE A 191 13.52 -1.59 -32.42
C PHE A 191 14.23 -1.62 -31.08
N LYS A 192 15.33 -0.85 -30.97
CA LYS A 192 16.04 -0.67 -29.71
C LYS A 192 15.13 0.02 -28.70
N ASP A 193 14.98 -0.58 -27.52
CA ASP A 193 14.16 -0.07 -26.43
C ASP A 193 15.05 0.40 -25.25
N GLY A 194 14.45 1.10 -24.29
CA GLY A 194 15.11 1.57 -23.07
C GLY A 194 16.06 2.76 -23.25
N ILE A 195 15.97 3.48 -24.37
CA ILE A 195 16.84 4.63 -24.66
C ILE A 195 16.42 5.89 -23.87
N SER A 196 15.13 6.22 -23.90
CA SER A 196 14.62 7.50 -23.38
C SER A 196 13.87 7.30 -22.06
N GLU A 197 14.62 7.27 -20.95
CA GLU A 197 14.09 7.32 -19.59
C GLU A 197 14.23 8.75 -19.00
N PRO A 198 13.38 9.19 -18.07
CA PRO A 198 13.62 10.42 -17.31
C PRO A 198 14.80 10.25 -16.34
N GLY A 199 15.59 11.31 -16.18
CA GLY A 199 16.49 11.45 -15.05
C GLY A 199 15.73 11.94 -13.82
N VAL A 200 16.25 11.68 -12.62
CA VAL A 200 15.57 12.02 -11.36
C VAL A 200 16.44 12.94 -10.50
N ILE A 201 15.89 14.10 -10.13
CA ILE A 201 16.57 15.08 -9.26
C ILE A 201 16.89 14.43 -7.90
N GLY A 202 18.12 14.63 -7.42
CA GLY A 202 18.61 14.03 -6.17
C GLY A 202 18.94 12.53 -6.24
N PHE A 203 18.82 11.93 -7.45
CA PHE A 203 19.33 10.61 -7.78
C PHE A 203 20.41 10.69 -8.86
N ASP A 204 20.11 11.28 -10.02
CA ASP A 204 21.05 11.44 -11.12
C ASP A 204 21.87 12.74 -11.00
N GLU A 205 23.10 12.71 -11.52
CA GLU A 205 24.00 13.87 -11.47
C GLU A 205 23.59 14.88 -12.57
N PRO A 206 23.38 16.17 -12.23
CA PRO A 206 23.08 17.20 -13.22
C PRO A 206 24.27 17.52 -14.10
N ASP A 207 24.01 17.80 -15.38
CA ASP A 207 25.03 18.28 -16.30
C ASP A 207 25.53 19.68 -15.87
N PRO A 208 26.85 19.90 -15.74
CA PRO A 208 27.38 21.18 -15.29
C PRO A 208 27.04 22.38 -16.19
N LYS A 209 26.77 22.15 -17.47
CA LYS A 209 26.44 23.19 -18.46
C LYS A 209 24.93 23.35 -18.67
N ARG A 210 24.16 22.28 -18.47
CA ARG A 210 22.70 22.24 -18.59
C ARG A 210 22.07 21.57 -17.35
N PRO A 211 21.97 22.28 -16.21
CA PRO A 211 21.60 21.69 -14.91
C PRO A 211 20.23 20.99 -14.87
N GLU A 212 19.36 21.25 -15.85
CA GLU A 212 18.06 20.61 -16.04
C GLU A 212 18.14 19.27 -16.80
N TYR A 213 19.34 18.82 -17.18
CA TYR A 213 19.62 17.54 -17.85
C TYR A 213 20.62 16.70 -17.04
N VAL A 214 20.61 15.39 -17.30
CA VAL A 214 21.55 14.44 -16.67
C VAL A 214 22.91 14.52 -17.35
N LYS A 215 23.96 14.57 -16.54
CA LYS A 215 25.36 14.55 -16.98
C LYS A 215 25.67 13.30 -17.80
N ASP A 216 26.43 13.46 -18.89
CA ASP A 216 26.84 12.39 -19.80
C ASP A 216 25.68 11.61 -20.47
N HIS A 217 24.45 12.12 -20.37
CA HIS A 217 23.24 11.53 -20.96
C HIS A 217 22.48 12.58 -21.79
N PRO A 218 22.89 12.80 -23.07
CA PRO A 218 22.39 13.87 -23.91
C PRO A 218 20.85 13.85 -24.05
N GLY A 219 20.20 14.98 -23.75
CA GLY A 219 18.75 15.15 -23.88
C GLY A 219 17.89 14.52 -22.80
N THR A 220 18.50 13.87 -21.79
CA THR A 220 17.77 13.28 -20.66
C THR A 220 17.47 14.34 -19.62
N ARG A 221 16.22 14.83 -19.59
CA ARG A 221 15.74 15.82 -18.61
C ARG A 221 15.73 15.25 -17.18
N LEU A 222 16.10 16.08 -16.22
CA LEU A 222 15.96 15.84 -14.78
C LEU A 222 14.56 16.22 -14.30
N ILE A 223 13.85 15.26 -13.73
CA ILE A 223 12.46 15.39 -13.26
C ILE A 223 12.43 15.33 -11.74
N PRO A 224 11.59 16.14 -11.07
CA PRO A 224 11.37 16.03 -9.63
C PRO A 224 10.97 14.61 -9.21
N PRO A 225 11.54 14.06 -8.13
CA PRO A 225 11.30 12.68 -7.70
C PRO A 225 9.85 12.39 -7.34
N GLY A 226 9.07 13.40 -6.98
CA GLY A 226 7.65 13.30 -6.67
C GLY A 226 6.78 12.84 -7.84
N GLU A 227 7.26 12.89 -9.10
CA GLU A 227 6.55 12.30 -10.24
C GLU A 227 6.65 10.75 -10.26
N PHE A 228 7.55 10.16 -9.48
CA PHE A 228 7.75 8.70 -9.46
C PHE A 228 7.58 8.10 -8.06
N VAL A 229 7.90 8.86 -7.01
CA VAL A 229 7.88 8.41 -5.61
C VAL A 229 7.03 9.36 -4.78
N ILE A 230 6.02 8.81 -4.12
CA ILE A 230 5.07 9.56 -3.31
C ILE A 230 5.76 10.19 -2.08
N GLY A 231 5.38 11.41 -1.73
CA GLY A 231 5.92 12.15 -0.59
C GLY A 231 7.12 13.05 -0.90
N HIS A 232 7.49 13.17 -2.18
CA HIS A 232 8.56 14.05 -2.64
C HIS A 232 8.04 15.17 -3.55
N ASP A 233 8.89 16.17 -3.82
CA ASP A 233 8.55 17.33 -4.64
C ASP A 233 8.11 16.93 -6.05
N ARG A 234 6.95 17.44 -6.46
CA ARG A 234 6.39 17.32 -7.81
C ARG A 234 6.66 18.56 -8.65
N VAL A 235 6.46 18.43 -9.95
CA VAL A 235 6.51 19.55 -10.90
C VAL A 235 5.43 20.57 -10.54
N GLY A 236 5.84 21.71 -9.98
CA GLY A 236 4.94 22.76 -9.49
C GLY A 236 4.43 22.56 -8.06
N GLY A 237 4.94 21.58 -7.31
CA GLY A 237 4.85 21.48 -5.85
C GLY A 237 3.49 21.09 -5.24
N ILE A 238 2.45 20.80 -6.04
CA ILE A 238 1.11 20.51 -5.53
C ILE A 238 0.72 19.07 -5.91
N PRO A 239 0.53 18.15 -4.94
CA PRO A 239 -0.09 16.85 -5.19
C PRO A 239 -1.55 17.01 -5.65
N TYR A 240 -1.96 16.25 -6.67
CA TYR A 240 -3.35 16.28 -7.15
C TYR A 240 -4.33 15.55 -6.22
N ASP A 241 -3.86 14.52 -5.53
CA ASP A 241 -4.59 13.78 -4.51
C ASP A 241 -3.87 13.89 -3.17
N GLU A 242 -4.65 13.95 -2.08
CA GLU A 242 -4.14 13.81 -0.74
C GLU A 242 -3.76 12.34 -0.52
N MET A 243 -2.45 12.07 -0.53
CA MET A 243 -1.93 10.71 -0.38
C MET A 243 -1.95 10.28 1.09
N PRO A 244 -2.37 9.03 1.40
CA PRO A 244 -2.29 8.55 2.75
C PRO A 244 -0.82 8.40 3.19
N GLU A 245 -0.56 8.61 4.48
CA GLU A 245 0.80 8.60 5.05
C GLU A 245 1.56 7.30 4.72
N TRP A 246 0.87 6.15 4.76
CA TRP A 246 1.47 4.85 4.45
C TRP A 246 1.98 4.71 3.02
N ALA A 247 1.55 5.57 2.10
CA ALA A 247 1.99 5.55 0.70
C ALA A 247 3.33 6.28 0.49
N ALA A 248 3.83 7.01 1.49
CA ALA A 248 5.12 7.71 1.41
C ALA A 248 6.27 6.75 1.02
N ASN A 249 7.19 7.25 0.19
CA ASN A 249 8.29 6.49 -0.40
C ASN A 249 7.89 5.28 -1.26
N GLY A 250 6.59 5.12 -1.56
CA GLY A 250 6.09 4.13 -2.51
C GLY A 250 5.85 4.71 -3.91
N SER A 251 5.43 3.83 -4.82
CA SER A 251 5.15 4.16 -6.22
C SER A 251 4.03 3.27 -6.76
N PHE A 252 3.19 3.79 -7.65
CA PHE A 252 2.27 2.94 -8.40
C PHE A 252 3.03 2.19 -9.49
N GLN A 253 2.71 0.91 -9.67
CA GLN A 253 3.22 0.06 -10.73
C GLN A 253 2.07 -0.29 -11.68
N VAL A 254 2.31 -0.11 -12.97
CA VAL A 254 1.46 -0.66 -14.03
C VAL A 254 2.20 -1.84 -14.64
N VAL A 255 1.54 -2.99 -14.71
CA VAL A 255 2.04 -4.17 -15.43
C VAL A 255 1.06 -4.50 -16.55
N ARG A 256 1.52 -4.58 -17.79
CA ARG A 256 0.73 -5.04 -18.94
C ARG A 256 1.46 -6.13 -19.69
N ARG A 257 0.77 -7.23 -19.99
CA ARG A 257 1.25 -8.25 -20.91
C ARG A 257 0.71 -7.92 -22.31
N LEU A 258 1.59 -7.48 -23.20
CA LEU A 258 1.25 -6.98 -24.52
C LEU A 258 1.75 -7.96 -25.58
N ALA A 259 0.88 -8.80 -26.14
CA ALA A 259 1.20 -9.64 -27.30
C ALA A 259 1.53 -8.76 -28.51
N GLN A 260 2.49 -9.19 -29.32
CA GLN A 260 2.91 -8.46 -30.53
C GLN A 260 2.78 -9.34 -31.78
N ASP A 261 1.93 -8.93 -32.72
CA ASP A 261 1.85 -9.51 -34.06
C ASP A 261 2.92 -8.92 -34.98
N VAL A 262 4.14 -9.43 -34.82
CA VAL A 262 5.33 -9.04 -35.60
C VAL A 262 5.13 -9.21 -37.12
N PRO A 263 4.71 -10.39 -37.64
CA PRO A 263 4.55 -10.56 -39.08
C PRO A 263 3.45 -9.67 -39.65
N GLY A 264 2.31 -9.55 -38.97
CA GLY A 264 1.21 -8.69 -39.41
C GLY A 264 1.62 -7.23 -39.50
N TRP A 265 2.35 -6.72 -38.50
CA TRP A 265 2.80 -5.34 -38.48
C TRP A 265 3.70 -5.03 -39.68
N TRP A 266 4.75 -5.83 -39.90
CA TRP A 266 5.68 -5.65 -41.04
C TRP A 266 4.99 -5.79 -42.40
N ALA A 267 4.01 -6.69 -42.52
CA ALA A 267 3.21 -6.82 -43.73
C ALA A 267 2.39 -5.55 -44.01
N GLN A 268 1.77 -4.97 -42.98
CA GLN A 268 1.01 -3.74 -43.15
C GLN A 268 1.89 -2.52 -43.39
N VAL A 269 3.05 -2.40 -42.74
CA VAL A 269 4.05 -1.36 -43.07
C VAL A 269 4.40 -1.42 -44.56
N THR A 270 4.68 -2.61 -45.08
CA THR A 270 5.01 -2.79 -46.51
C THR A 270 3.84 -2.42 -47.42
N ALA A 271 2.60 -2.71 -47.01
CA ALA A 271 1.41 -2.32 -47.76
C ALA A 271 1.19 -0.80 -47.77
N GLN A 272 1.31 -0.14 -46.61
CA GLN A 272 1.13 1.32 -46.48
C GLN A 272 2.22 2.10 -47.20
N LEU A 273 3.45 1.59 -47.27
CA LEU A 273 4.50 2.18 -48.10
C LEU A 273 4.12 2.25 -49.58
N LYS A 274 3.39 1.25 -50.12
CA LYS A 274 2.92 1.29 -51.51
C LYS A 274 1.91 2.42 -51.74
N VAL A 275 1.07 2.72 -50.74
CA VAL A 275 0.13 3.85 -50.78
C VAL A 275 0.89 5.17 -50.87
N LEU A 276 1.90 5.37 -50.00
CA LEU A 276 2.74 6.57 -50.01
C LEU A 276 3.54 6.73 -51.31
N ARG A 277 4.10 5.65 -51.85
CA ARG A 277 4.80 5.66 -53.14
C ARG A 277 3.86 6.04 -54.30
N LYS A 278 2.63 5.51 -54.30
CA LYS A 278 1.62 5.86 -55.32
C LYS A 278 1.24 7.35 -55.24
N ALA A 279 1.19 7.91 -54.03
CA ALA A 279 0.97 9.34 -53.81
C ALA A 279 2.19 10.22 -54.11
N LYS A 280 3.38 9.62 -54.34
CA LYS A 280 4.66 10.30 -54.61
C LYS A 280 5.08 11.27 -53.50
N VAL A 281 4.82 10.88 -52.24
CA VAL A 281 5.12 11.68 -51.04
C VAL A 281 6.30 11.14 -50.22
N VAL A 282 7.02 10.15 -50.75
CA VAL A 282 8.20 9.54 -50.11
C VAL A 282 9.36 9.44 -51.11
N PRO A 283 10.61 9.39 -50.64
CA PRO A 283 11.77 9.14 -51.51
C PRO A 283 11.64 7.82 -52.29
N ASP A 284 12.22 7.75 -53.48
CA ASP A 284 12.18 6.55 -54.34
C ASP A 284 12.83 5.34 -53.65
N GLU A 285 13.88 5.60 -52.87
CA GLU A 285 14.62 4.64 -52.06
C GLU A 285 13.93 4.26 -50.75
N ALA A 286 12.79 4.88 -50.39
CA ALA A 286 12.11 4.60 -49.13
C ALA A 286 11.71 3.13 -49.02
N THR A 287 12.22 2.43 -48.01
CA THR A 287 11.95 1.00 -47.76
C THR A 287 10.90 0.81 -46.66
N ALA A 288 10.50 -0.44 -46.40
CA ALA A 288 9.64 -0.74 -45.24
C ALA A 288 10.29 -0.28 -43.93
N GLU A 289 11.61 -0.43 -43.80
CA GLU A 289 12.40 0.07 -42.66
C GLU A 289 12.29 1.60 -42.50
N TRP A 290 12.31 2.35 -43.61
CA TRP A 290 12.16 3.81 -43.59
C TRP A 290 10.80 4.26 -43.04
N LEU A 291 9.73 3.56 -43.43
CA LEU A 291 8.39 3.85 -42.91
C LEU A 291 8.26 3.38 -41.46
N ALA A 292 8.72 2.17 -41.15
CA ALA A 292 8.71 1.61 -39.80
C ALA A 292 9.41 2.55 -38.79
N ALA A 293 10.57 3.11 -39.17
CA ALA A 293 11.29 4.09 -38.37
C ALA A 293 10.46 5.34 -38.09
N ARG A 294 9.63 5.78 -39.03
CA ARG A 294 8.70 6.92 -38.87
C ARG A 294 7.45 6.57 -38.07
N LEU A 295 6.97 5.33 -38.12
CA LEU A 295 5.88 4.89 -37.24
C LEU A 295 6.33 4.89 -35.78
N VAL A 296 7.60 4.53 -35.52
CA VAL A 296 8.16 4.51 -34.15
C VAL A 296 8.72 5.87 -33.72
N GLY A 297 9.38 6.60 -34.63
CA GLY A 297 10.15 7.83 -34.35
C GLY A 297 11.66 7.61 -34.20
N ARG A 298 12.12 6.36 -34.29
CA ARG A 298 13.53 5.94 -34.30
C ARG A 298 13.72 4.79 -35.27
N TRP A 299 14.90 4.73 -35.88
CA TRP A 299 15.34 3.55 -36.63
C TRP A 299 15.54 2.35 -35.68
N ARG A 300 15.61 1.14 -36.24
CA ARG A 300 15.77 -0.09 -35.46
C ARG A 300 17.06 -0.14 -34.64
N SER A 301 18.11 0.54 -35.10
CA SER A 301 19.36 0.72 -34.33
C SER A 301 19.18 1.53 -33.05
N GLY A 302 18.14 2.38 -32.99
CA GLY A 302 17.96 3.42 -31.99
C GLY A 302 18.19 4.84 -32.52
N THR A 303 18.75 5.05 -33.71
CA THR A 303 19.00 6.40 -34.26
C THR A 303 17.69 7.21 -34.38
N PRO A 304 17.63 8.46 -33.88
CA PRO A 304 16.42 9.27 -33.97
C PRO A 304 16.15 9.79 -35.38
N VAL A 305 14.93 9.57 -35.88
CA VAL A 305 14.50 10.07 -37.20
C VAL A 305 14.61 11.58 -37.28
N ALA A 306 14.35 12.28 -36.18
CA ALA A 306 14.48 13.74 -36.08
C ALA A 306 15.90 14.27 -36.39
N LYS A 307 16.96 13.47 -36.18
CA LYS A 307 18.35 13.85 -36.53
C LYS A 307 18.83 13.22 -37.82
N CYS A 308 18.43 11.98 -38.10
CA CYS A 308 18.85 11.23 -39.28
C CYS A 308 17.62 10.75 -40.07
N PRO A 309 16.92 11.64 -40.78
CA PRO A 309 15.66 11.27 -41.43
C PRO A 309 15.83 10.40 -42.67
N HIS A 310 17.00 10.40 -43.30
CA HIS A 310 17.23 9.73 -44.58
C HIS A 310 17.85 8.33 -44.45
N ALA A 311 18.61 8.05 -43.38
CA ALA A 311 19.30 6.78 -43.21
C ALA A 311 19.48 6.41 -41.73
N ASP A 312 19.49 5.09 -41.48
CA ASP A 312 19.92 4.53 -40.19
C ASP A 312 21.44 4.66 -40.03
N MET A 313 21.91 4.88 -38.80
CA MET A 313 23.32 5.10 -38.49
C MET A 313 23.79 4.26 -37.29
N PRO A 314 23.87 2.92 -37.43
CA PRO A 314 24.07 2.00 -36.30
C PRO A 314 25.44 2.10 -35.61
N ASP A 315 26.49 2.51 -36.33
CA ASP A 315 27.88 2.51 -35.84
C ASP A 315 28.32 3.85 -35.22
N ASN A 316 27.39 4.80 -35.06
CA ASN A 316 27.70 6.11 -34.50
C ASN A 316 27.12 6.28 -33.08
N ALA A 317 27.60 7.30 -32.36
CA ALA A 317 27.10 7.63 -31.03
C ALA A 317 25.57 7.91 -31.00
N LEU A 318 24.96 8.24 -32.15
CA LEU A 318 23.52 8.54 -32.29
C LEU A 318 22.62 7.30 -32.16
N ALA A 319 23.09 6.11 -32.56
CA ALA A 319 22.39 4.84 -32.33
C ALA A 319 22.53 4.34 -30.87
N GLY A 320 23.51 4.86 -30.13
CA GLY A 320 23.84 4.47 -28.77
C GLY A 320 22.83 4.98 -27.74
N GLN A 321 22.98 6.24 -27.34
CA GLN A 321 22.23 6.86 -26.24
C GLN A 321 21.72 8.26 -26.58
N ASP A 322 21.91 8.73 -27.82
CA ASP A 322 21.55 10.10 -28.16
C ASP A 322 20.03 10.31 -28.10
N ASN A 323 19.66 11.18 -27.17
CA ASN A 323 18.30 11.60 -26.93
C ASN A 323 18.17 13.13 -26.99
N ASP A 324 19.22 13.87 -27.42
CA ASP A 324 19.27 15.33 -27.42
C ASP A 324 18.65 15.92 -28.69
N PHE A 325 17.35 15.71 -28.84
CA PHE A 325 16.54 16.33 -29.89
C PHE A 325 15.19 16.75 -29.33
N GLY A 326 14.57 17.69 -30.03
CA GLY A 326 13.19 18.10 -29.85
C GLY A 326 12.38 17.90 -31.13
N TYR A 327 11.15 18.40 -31.13
CA TYR A 327 10.26 18.46 -32.29
C TYR A 327 9.85 19.90 -32.65
N ARG A 328 10.42 20.90 -31.98
CA ARG A 328 10.16 22.33 -32.25
C ARG A 328 10.33 22.72 -33.72
N ASN A 329 11.32 22.15 -34.41
CA ASN A 329 11.62 22.45 -35.81
C ASN A 329 10.85 21.56 -36.81
N ASP A 330 9.92 20.73 -36.34
CA ASP A 330 9.08 19.86 -37.16
C ASP A 330 7.60 19.91 -36.71
N PRO A 331 6.98 21.10 -36.56
CA PRO A 331 5.66 21.24 -35.94
C PRO A 331 4.53 20.54 -36.69
N GLU A 332 4.65 20.38 -38.01
CA GLU A 332 3.71 19.68 -38.89
C GLU A 332 3.98 18.17 -38.97
N GLY A 333 5.14 17.70 -38.49
CA GLY A 333 5.50 16.28 -38.53
C GLY A 333 5.90 15.75 -39.91
N PHE A 334 6.46 16.60 -40.77
CA PHE A 334 6.98 16.17 -42.07
C PHE A 334 8.19 15.23 -41.95
N THR A 335 8.97 15.39 -40.88
CA THR A 335 10.16 14.56 -40.64
C THR A 335 9.80 13.36 -39.77
N THR A 336 9.27 13.63 -38.58
CA THR A 336 8.77 12.62 -37.63
C THR A 336 7.27 12.79 -37.51
N PRO A 337 6.45 11.91 -38.13
CA PRO A 337 4.99 12.04 -38.13
C PRO A 337 4.39 12.34 -36.76
N LEU A 338 3.32 13.14 -36.74
CA LEU A 338 2.64 13.52 -35.50
C LEU A 338 2.07 12.32 -34.73
N PHE A 339 1.78 11.22 -35.45
CA PHE A 339 1.32 9.95 -34.88
C PHE A 339 2.45 8.97 -34.53
N SER A 340 3.73 9.33 -34.72
CA SER A 340 4.85 8.45 -34.36
C SER A 340 4.80 8.08 -32.89
N HIS A 341 5.06 6.81 -32.55
CA HIS A 341 4.95 6.31 -31.18
C HIS A 341 5.70 7.17 -30.16
N LEU A 342 7.00 7.39 -30.36
CA LEU A 342 7.82 8.15 -29.42
C LEU A 342 7.43 9.64 -29.33
N ARG A 343 6.83 10.20 -30.39
CA ARG A 343 6.33 11.58 -30.41
C ARG A 343 4.97 11.70 -29.72
N LYS A 344 4.09 10.70 -29.90
CA LYS A 344 2.83 10.57 -29.15
C LYS A 344 3.09 10.45 -27.66
N THR A 345 4.02 9.58 -27.24
CA THR A 345 4.29 9.31 -25.83
C THR A 345 5.15 10.37 -25.14
N ASN A 346 5.89 11.17 -25.90
CA ASN A 346 6.61 12.34 -25.40
C ASN A 346 6.79 13.37 -26.54
N PRO A 347 5.87 14.33 -26.67
CA PRO A 347 5.94 15.39 -27.68
C PRO A 347 7.09 16.39 -27.51
N ARG A 348 7.83 16.32 -26.39
CA ARG A 348 8.95 17.21 -26.05
C ARG A 348 8.56 18.68 -26.21
N ASP A 349 9.43 19.47 -26.82
CA ASP A 349 9.28 20.90 -27.10
C ASP A 349 8.50 21.21 -28.40
N GLY A 350 7.81 20.22 -28.99
CA GLY A 350 7.08 20.39 -30.25
C GLY A 350 5.56 20.26 -30.16
N LEU A 351 4.99 20.15 -28.95
CA LEU A 351 3.53 20.16 -28.81
C LEU A 351 2.99 21.58 -28.96
N GLN A 352 2.18 21.82 -29.96
CA GLN A 352 1.43 23.07 -30.12
C GLN A 352 -0.04 22.85 -29.72
N GLY A 353 -0.65 23.86 -29.10
CA GLY A 353 -2.10 23.88 -28.85
C GLY A 353 -2.91 24.13 -30.12
N GLU A 354 -2.35 24.92 -31.05
CA GLU A 354 -2.90 25.22 -32.36
C GLU A 354 -1.77 25.22 -33.40
N PRO A 355 -2.00 24.77 -34.64
CA PRO A 355 -1.02 24.88 -35.71
C PRO A 355 -0.48 26.32 -35.86
N GLY A 356 0.85 26.46 -35.90
CA GLY A 356 1.51 27.76 -36.10
C GLY A 356 1.68 28.62 -34.83
N THR A 357 1.23 28.16 -33.66
CA THR A 357 1.50 28.85 -32.38
C THR A 357 2.81 28.39 -31.74
N GLU A 358 3.30 29.15 -30.76
CA GLU A 358 4.45 28.72 -29.95
C GLU A 358 4.17 27.36 -29.27
N PRO A 359 5.13 26.42 -29.27
CA PRO A 359 4.98 25.17 -28.54
C PRO A 359 4.79 25.37 -27.03
N LEU A 360 4.04 24.46 -26.42
CA LEU A 360 3.87 24.38 -24.98
C LEU A 360 5.22 24.05 -24.31
N PRO A 361 5.51 24.64 -23.13
CA PRO A 361 6.78 24.41 -22.45
C PRO A 361 6.86 22.97 -21.93
N GLU A 362 8.03 22.35 -22.04
CA GLU A 362 8.26 20.98 -21.51
C GLU A 362 8.03 20.91 -20.00
N ASN A 363 8.49 21.93 -19.25
CA ASN A 363 8.15 22.11 -17.84
C ASN A 363 7.09 23.23 -17.72
N PRO A 364 5.89 22.97 -17.16
CA PRO A 364 5.50 21.75 -16.45
C PRO A 364 4.79 20.69 -17.30
N VAL A 365 4.48 20.97 -18.57
CA VAL A 365 3.47 20.20 -19.31
C VAL A 365 3.90 18.76 -19.60
N MET A 366 5.10 18.55 -20.10
CA MET A 366 5.65 17.21 -20.42
C MET A 366 6.26 16.55 -19.20
N ASP A 367 6.94 17.33 -18.35
CA ASP A 367 7.64 16.82 -17.18
C ASP A 367 6.67 16.16 -16.17
N ARG A 368 5.41 16.60 -16.10
CA ARG A 368 4.33 15.97 -15.31
C ARG A 368 3.81 14.63 -15.85
N ARG A 369 4.12 14.30 -17.12
CA ARG A 369 3.57 13.11 -17.80
C ARG A 369 4.56 11.95 -17.82
N ARG A 370 5.77 12.16 -17.29
CA ARG A 370 6.87 11.20 -17.42
C ARG A 370 6.57 9.93 -16.62
N ILE A 371 6.93 8.79 -17.17
CA ILE A 371 6.93 7.49 -16.48
C ILE A 371 8.33 6.89 -16.55
N ILE A 372 8.66 6.01 -15.60
CA ILE A 372 9.87 5.17 -15.65
C ILE A 372 9.46 3.79 -16.15
N ARG A 373 10.10 3.27 -17.20
CA ARG A 373 9.79 1.94 -17.76
C ARG A 373 10.83 0.90 -17.35
N ARG A 374 10.37 -0.29 -17.02
CA ARG A 374 11.16 -1.47 -16.60
C ARG A 374 10.68 -2.76 -17.27
N GLY A 375 10.12 -2.63 -18.47
CA GLY A 375 9.60 -3.77 -19.22
C GLY A 375 10.68 -4.68 -19.79
N ALA A 376 10.28 -5.88 -20.20
CA ALA A 376 11.14 -6.81 -20.92
C ALA A 376 10.34 -7.61 -21.97
N PRO A 377 10.98 -8.01 -23.09
CA PRO A 377 10.35 -8.93 -24.04
C PRO A 377 10.06 -10.28 -23.39
N TYR A 378 9.02 -10.96 -23.88
CA TYR A 378 8.74 -12.37 -23.58
C TYR A 378 8.54 -13.18 -24.86
N GLY A 379 8.79 -14.47 -24.79
CA GLY A 379 8.68 -15.38 -25.95
C GLY A 379 9.91 -15.31 -26.88
N ALA A 380 10.00 -16.29 -27.77
CA ALA A 380 11.10 -16.38 -28.72
C ALA A 380 10.95 -15.34 -29.85
N PRO A 381 12.05 -14.79 -30.38
CA PRO A 381 12.00 -13.92 -31.56
C PRO A 381 11.28 -14.60 -32.72
N PHE A 382 10.52 -13.82 -33.50
CA PHE A 382 9.88 -14.35 -34.70
C PHE A 382 10.93 -14.86 -35.71
N ASP A 383 10.76 -16.12 -36.10
CA ASP A 383 11.49 -16.82 -37.15
C ASP A 383 10.47 -17.59 -38.02
N PRO A 384 10.20 -17.12 -39.25
CA PRO A 384 9.20 -17.73 -40.13
C PRO A 384 9.57 -19.15 -40.58
N ALA A 385 10.85 -19.56 -40.45
CA ALA A 385 11.33 -20.88 -40.83
C ALA A 385 11.35 -21.88 -39.65
N SER A 386 10.99 -21.44 -38.44
CA SER A 386 10.97 -22.29 -37.25
C SER A 386 9.65 -23.03 -37.11
N ASP A 387 9.70 -24.36 -37.10
CA ASP A 387 8.59 -25.24 -36.68
C ASP A 387 8.47 -25.35 -35.14
N GLY A 388 9.34 -24.66 -34.39
CA GLY A 388 9.43 -24.68 -32.94
C GLY A 388 9.23 -23.30 -32.29
N PRO A 389 9.83 -23.03 -31.12
CA PRO A 389 9.81 -21.71 -30.51
C PRO A 389 10.26 -20.63 -31.50
N GLY A 390 9.43 -19.61 -31.71
CA GLY A 390 9.70 -18.53 -32.66
C GLY A 390 8.89 -18.61 -33.96
N GLY A 391 8.26 -19.74 -34.26
CA GLY A 391 7.34 -19.89 -35.40
C GLY A 391 6.11 -18.98 -35.33
N PRO A 392 5.33 -18.82 -36.41
CA PRO A 392 4.27 -17.81 -36.54
C PRO A 392 3.32 -17.71 -35.33
N ASP A 393 2.80 -18.84 -34.87
CA ASP A 393 1.78 -18.91 -33.81
C ASP A 393 2.34 -18.86 -32.38
N HIS A 394 3.66 -18.81 -32.20
CA HIS A 394 4.25 -18.82 -30.86
C HIS A 394 3.99 -17.49 -30.11
N PRO A 395 3.49 -17.52 -28.86
CA PRO A 395 3.26 -16.30 -28.09
C PRO A 395 4.55 -15.48 -27.90
N ARG A 396 4.45 -14.18 -28.16
CA ARG A 396 5.56 -13.23 -28.01
C ARG A 396 5.02 -11.83 -27.76
N GLY A 397 5.82 -11.01 -27.11
CA GLY A 397 5.49 -9.60 -26.95
C GLY A 397 6.30 -8.92 -25.88
N LEU A 398 5.73 -7.87 -25.30
CA LEU A 398 6.36 -7.06 -24.27
C LEU A 398 5.61 -7.22 -22.95
N LEU A 399 6.37 -7.53 -21.89
CA LEU A 399 5.90 -7.32 -20.53
C LEU A 399 6.20 -5.87 -20.18
N PHE A 400 5.24 -4.99 -20.39
CA PHE A 400 5.36 -3.58 -20.07
C PHE A 400 5.21 -3.38 -18.57
N VAL A 401 6.20 -2.74 -17.95
CA VAL A 401 6.18 -2.36 -16.54
C VAL A 401 6.55 -0.89 -16.46
N CYS A 402 5.77 -0.07 -15.75
CA CYS A 402 6.14 1.30 -15.47
C CYS A 402 5.79 1.76 -14.05
N TYR A 403 6.54 2.77 -13.59
CA TYR A 403 6.43 3.37 -12.27
C TYR A 403 6.11 4.86 -12.38
N GLN A 404 5.21 5.31 -11.50
CA GLN A 404 4.72 6.67 -11.42
C GLN A 404 4.09 6.94 -10.05
N SER A 405 3.97 8.22 -9.65
CA SER A 405 3.23 8.59 -8.45
C SER A 405 1.75 8.89 -8.70
N ASP A 406 1.34 9.04 -9.98
CA ASP A 406 -0.03 9.31 -10.38
C ASP A 406 -0.42 8.52 -11.64
N LEU A 407 -1.30 7.53 -11.48
CA LEU A 407 -1.77 6.68 -12.58
C LEU A 407 -2.53 7.49 -13.64
N VAL A 408 -3.36 8.44 -13.21
CA VAL A 408 -4.29 9.16 -14.07
C VAL A 408 -3.56 10.21 -14.89
N GLU A 409 -2.65 10.96 -14.26
CA GLU A 409 -1.91 12.03 -14.91
C GLU A 409 -0.78 11.55 -15.82
N GLN A 410 -0.31 10.31 -15.64
CA GLN A 410 0.87 9.79 -16.33
C GLN A 410 0.48 8.64 -17.25
N PHE A 411 0.40 7.41 -16.75
CA PHE A 411 0.13 6.23 -17.59
C PHE A 411 -1.22 6.31 -18.32
N GLU A 412 -2.32 6.58 -17.62
CA GLU A 412 -3.64 6.66 -18.26
C GLU A 412 -3.73 7.83 -19.22
N PHE A 413 -3.12 8.97 -18.89
CA PHE A 413 -3.08 10.13 -19.77
C PHE A 413 -2.34 9.83 -21.08
N ILE A 414 -1.14 9.25 -20.99
CA ILE A 414 -0.37 8.84 -22.18
C ILE A 414 -1.19 7.87 -23.03
N GLN A 415 -1.79 6.84 -22.42
CA GLN A 415 -2.57 5.85 -23.15
C GLN A 415 -3.82 6.46 -23.79
N LYS A 416 -4.66 7.15 -23.02
CA LYS A 416 -5.98 7.61 -23.45
C LYS A 416 -5.90 8.89 -24.26
N SER A 417 -5.22 9.90 -23.74
CA SER A 417 -5.23 11.25 -24.27
C SER A 417 -4.22 11.45 -25.39
N TRP A 418 -3.19 10.61 -25.48
CA TRP A 418 -2.17 10.69 -26.53
C TRP A 418 -2.21 9.52 -27.51
N ILE A 419 -1.89 8.30 -27.06
CA ILE A 419 -1.77 7.10 -27.91
C ILE A 419 -3.10 6.81 -28.62
N ASN A 420 -4.20 6.69 -27.87
CA ASN A 420 -5.50 6.31 -28.42
C ASN A 420 -6.23 7.46 -29.11
N ASN A 421 -5.89 8.70 -28.75
CA ASN A 421 -6.62 9.87 -29.22
C ASN A 421 -6.26 10.18 -30.68
N VAL A 422 -7.24 9.99 -31.56
CA VAL A 422 -7.12 10.27 -33.00
C VAL A 422 -6.85 11.74 -33.31
N ASP A 423 -7.23 12.63 -32.41
CA ASP A 423 -7.10 14.08 -32.56
C ASP A 423 -5.83 14.62 -31.88
N PHE A 424 -4.98 13.78 -31.29
CA PHE A 424 -3.76 14.26 -30.63
C PHE A 424 -2.55 14.21 -31.57
N PRO A 425 -1.68 15.25 -31.65
CA PRO A 425 -1.82 16.59 -31.05
C PRO A 425 -3.04 17.36 -31.57
N PRO A 426 -3.67 18.22 -30.74
CA PRO A 426 -5.00 18.79 -31.01
C PRO A 426 -5.03 19.79 -32.16
N ASN A 427 -6.25 20.06 -32.62
CA ASN A 427 -6.60 21.17 -33.52
C ASN A 427 -5.86 21.19 -34.86
N ARG A 428 -5.47 20.01 -35.38
CA ARG A 428 -4.87 19.90 -36.71
C ARG A 428 -5.96 19.90 -37.79
N PRO A 429 -5.71 20.47 -38.99
CA PRO A 429 -6.68 20.46 -40.09
C PRO A 429 -7.14 19.06 -40.48
N MET A 430 -6.18 18.12 -40.49
CA MET A 430 -6.42 16.69 -40.59
C MET A 430 -6.01 16.02 -39.27
N LYS A 431 -6.88 15.17 -38.73
CA LYS A 431 -6.62 14.49 -37.45
C LYS A 431 -5.40 13.57 -37.59
N PRO A 432 -4.34 13.70 -36.77
CA PRO A 432 -3.13 12.88 -36.93
C PRO A 432 -3.40 11.37 -36.92
N GLY A 433 -4.41 10.93 -36.17
CA GLY A 433 -4.75 9.53 -35.97
C GLY A 433 -4.19 8.96 -34.66
N PRO A 434 -4.56 7.72 -34.31
CA PRO A 434 -3.98 7.04 -33.15
C PRO A 434 -2.53 6.64 -33.44
N ASP A 435 -1.83 6.16 -32.42
CA ASP A 435 -0.55 5.47 -32.59
C ASP A 435 -0.73 4.21 -33.47
N PRO A 436 0.03 4.06 -34.57
CA PRO A 436 -0.13 2.96 -35.54
C PRO A 436 0.53 1.63 -35.10
N GLY A 437 1.21 1.60 -33.95
CA GLY A 437 1.82 0.40 -33.39
C GLY A 437 1.03 -0.14 -32.20
N VAL A 438 0.85 0.69 -31.17
CA VAL A 438 0.24 0.26 -29.89
C VAL A 438 -1.16 0.80 -29.67
N GLY A 439 -1.62 1.71 -30.53
CA GLY A 439 -2.97 2.28 -30.46
C GLY A 439 -4.05 1.38 -31.07
N PRO A 440 -5.32 1.79 -31.00
CA PRO A 440 -6.42 1.06 -31.60
C PRO A 440 -6.35 1.06 -33.14
N THR A 441 -7.04 0.11 -33.76
CA THR A 441 -7.26 0.10 -35.22
C THR A 441 -7.82 1.45 -35.67
N GLY A 442 -7.21 2.06 -36.69
CA GLY A 442 -7.59 3.39 -37.12
C GLY A 442 -6.85 3.89 -38.34
N LYS A 443 -7.24 5.08 -38.78
CA LYS A 443 -6.60 5.82 -39.86
C LYS A 443 -5.65 6.85 -39.27
N VAL A 444 -4.51 7.04 -39.93
CA VAL A 444 -3.51 8.07 -39.60
C VAL A 444 -3.26 8.95 -40.81
N ASN A 445 -2.96 10.22 -40.59
CA ASN A 445 -2.70 11.19 -41.65
C ASN A 445 -1.21 11.49 -41.76
N PHE A 446 -0.58 10.97 -42.81
CA PHE A 446 0.83 11.20 -43.12
C PHE A 446 0.98 12.55 -43.80
N GLU A 447 1.54 13.52 -43.07
CA GLU A 447 1.75 14.87 -43.57
C GLU A 447 3.00 14.95 -44.46
N SER A 448 2.87 15.67 -45.57
CA SER A 448 3.97 15.98 -46.49
C SER A 448 3.80 17.40 -47.02
N PRO A 449 4.87 18.07 -47.48
CA PRO A 449 4.74 19.43 -47.99
C PRO A 449 3.67 19.56 -49.08
N GLY A 450 2.59 20.29 -48.77
CA GLY A 450 1.48 20.55 -49.69
C GLY A 450 0.45 19.42 -49.86
N THR A 451 0.56 18.29 -49.14
CA THR A 451 -0.42 17.20 -49.23
C THR A 451 -0.43 16.30 -47.99
N THR A 452 -1.59 15.71 -47.71
CA THR A 452 -1.79 14.74 -46.62
C THR A 452 -2.24 13.41 -47.23
N THR A 453 -1.57 12.31 -46.87
CA THR A 453 -1.93 10.97 -47.33
C THR A 453 -2.46 10.13 -46.17
N GLU A 454 -3.69 9.65 -46.27
CA GLU A 454 -4.30 8.78 -45.26
C GLU A 454 -3.76 7.34 -45.37
N LEU A 455 -3.35 6.76 -44.24
CA LEU A 455 -2.94 5.37 -44.10
C LEU A 455 -3.86 4.67 -43.11
N SER A 456 -4.03 3.35 -43.26
CA SER A 456 -4.88 2.55 -42.36
C SER A 456 -4.06 1.49 -41.64
N PHE A 457 -4.20 1.43 -40.31
CA PHE A 457 -3.51 0.46 -39.47
C PHE A 457 -4.48 -0.39 -38.64
N HIS A 458 -4.19 -1.68 -38.54
CA HIS A 458 -4.82 -2.60 -37.58
C HIS A 458 -4.11 -2.49 -36.23
N GLN A 459 -4.75 -3.03 -35.19
CA GLN A 459 -4.11 -3.22 -33.89
C GLN A 459 -3.17 -4.43 -33.95
N PHE A 460 -1.88 -4.24 -33.68
CA PHE A 460 -0.87 -5.30 -33.66
C PHE A 460 -0.37 -5.64 -32.26
N VAL A 461 -0.87 -4.89 -31.27
CA VAL A 461 -0.57 -5.10 -29.87
C VAL A 461 -1.85 -5.43 -29.13
N THR A 462 -1.91 -6.65 -28.60
CA THR A 462 -3.08 -7.16 -27.86
C THR A 462 -2.77 -7.17 -26.37
N THR A 463 -3.61 -6.55 -25.56
CA THR A 463 -3.50 -6.64 -24.11
C THR A 463 -4.07 -7.96 -23.63
N GLU A 464 -3.21 -8.80 -23.04
CA GLU A 464 -3.60 -10.13 -22.53
C GLU A 464 -3.60 -10.18 -21.00
N GLY A 465 -3.40 -9.05 -20.33
CA GLY A 465 -3.44 -8.94 -18.88
C GLY A 465 -2.89 -7.60 -18.41
N SER A 466 -3.51 -7.03 -17.39
CA SER A 466 -3.10 -5.73 -16.85
C SER A 466 -3.36 -5.65 -15.35
N VAL A 467 -2.44 -5.08 -14.58
CA VAL A 467 -2.60 -4.85 -13.14
C VAL A 467 -2.12 -3.45 -12.78
N TYR A 468 -2.91 -2.75 -11.96
CA TYR A 468 -2.44 -1.63 -11.16
C TYR A 468 -2.10 -2.13 -9.76
N ALA A 469 -0.85 -1.94 -9.36
CA ALA A 469 -0.33 -2.32 -8.06
C ALA A 469 0.40 -1.12 -7.41
N PHE A 470 0.63 -1.21 -6.11
CA PHE A 470 1.39 -0.25 -5.33
C PHE A 470 2.64 -0.91 -4.78
N VAL A 471 3.80 -0.32 -5.03
CA VAL A 471 5.09 -0.71 -4.47
C VAL A 471 5.25 0.06 -3.16
N PRO A 472 5.09 -0.58 -1.98
CA PRO A 472 5.27 0.10 -0.72
C PRO A 472 6.75 0.37 -0.44
N SER A 473 7.01 1.35 0.43
CA SER A 473 8.30 1.49 1.08
C SER A 473 8.62 0.26 1.95
N LEU A 474 9.88 0.06 2.34
CA LEU A 474 10.23 -1.01 3.27
C LEU A 474 9.64 -0.77 4.66
N THR A 475 9.46 0.47 5.07
CA THR A 475 8.72 0.82 6.29
C THR A 475 7.28 0.32 6.23
N THR A 476 6.54 0.67 5.17
CA THR A 476 5.17 0.20 4.98
C THR A 476 5.10 -1.32 4.78
N LEU A 477 6.08 -1.92 4.10
CA LEU A 477 6.14 -3.37 3.90
C LEU A 477 6.28 -4.13 5.23
N ARG A 478 7.08 -3.63 6.17
CA ARG A 478 7.21 -4.22 7.52
C ARG A 478 5.88 -4.16 8.27
N LEU A 479 5.19 -3.02 8.21
CA LEU A 479 3.87 -2.84 8.81
C LEU A 479 2.82 -3.76 8.18
N LEU A 480 2.84 -3.93 6.84
CA LEU A 480 1.97 -4.87 6.15
C LEU A 480 2.22 -6.31 6.59
N GLY A 481 3.47 -6.65 6.89
CA GLY A 481 3.80 -7.92 7.53
C GLY A 481 3.10 -8.11 8.88
N GLU A 482 2.80 -7.05 9.61
CA GLU A 482 2.03 -7.04 10.86
C GLU A 482 0.52 -6.88 10.66
N GLY A 483 0.04 -6.83 9.41
CA GLY A 483 -1.37 -6.60 9.08
C GLY A 483 -1.82 -5.15 9.26
N ARG A 484 -0.90 -4.18 9.11
CA ARG A 484 -1.12 -2.75 9.33
C ARG A 484 -0.56 -1.94 8.16
N LEU A 485 -1.09 -0.73 7.95
CA LEU A 485 -0.55 0.21 6.95
C LEU A 485 0.28 1.33 7.58
N THR A 486 -0.05 1.72 8.80
CA THR A 486 0.61 2.80 9.53
C THR A 486 1.30 2.27 10.79
N ASP A 487 2.37 2.94 11.18
CA ASP A 487 3.07 2.76 12.45
C ASP A 487 2.24 3.26 13.64
N ARG A 488 1.30 4.17 13.36
CA ARG A 488 0.12 4.39 14.18
C ARG A 488 -0.52 3.02 14.37
N LEU A 489 -0.49 2.54 15.62
CA LEU A 489 -1.35 1.44 16.00
C LEU A 489 -2.75 1.81 15.50
N PRO A 490 -3.58 0.84 15.08
CA PRO A 490 -4.97 1.17 14.76
C PRO A 490 -5.45 2.15 15.82
N ASP A 491 -6.27 3.13 15.43
CA ASP A 491 -7.01 3.94 16.39
C ASP A 491 -8.01 3.04 17.16
N THR A 492 -7.57 1.95 17.76
CA THR A 492 -7.73 1.77 19.19
C THR A 492 -6.94 2.88 19.90
N VAL A 493 -7.35 4.14 19.72
CA VAL A 493 -7.58 4.96 20.89
C VAL A 493 -8.61 4.17 21.66
N ARG A 494 -8.18 3.27 22.55
CA ARG A 494 -9.06 2.81 23.62
C ARG A 494 -9.29 4.07 24.42
N PRO A 495 -10.49 4.65 24.39
CA PRO A 495 -10.76 5.92 25.05
C PRO A 495 -10.45 5.82 26.55
N THR A 496 -10.63 4.60 27.07
CA THR A 496 -10.12 4.11 28.36
C THR A 496 -9.84 2.60 28.26
N ASP A 497 -8.68 2.17 28.75
CA ASP A 497 -8.28 0.76 28.94
C ASP A 497 -8.91 0.15 30.21
N ALA A 498 -9.03 0.94 31.28
CA ALA A 498 -9.74 0.57 32.50
C ALA A 498 -10.12 1.83 33.31
N PHE A 499 -11.11 1.73 34.20
CA PHE A 499 -11.39 2.76 35.20
C PHE A 499 -11.03 2.28 36.60
N LEU A 500 -10.47 3.17 37.42
CA LEU A 500 -10.32 2.95 38.86
C LEU A 500 -11.01 4.08 39.63
N PRO A 501 -12.04 3.77 40.42
CA PRO A 501 -12.62 4.71 41.38
C PRO A 501 -11.53 5.24 42.33
N VAL A 502 -11.40 6.57 42.44
CA VAL A 502 -10.50 7.17 43.42
C VAL A 502 -11.09 6.91 44.82
N PRO A 503 -10.39 6.17 45.72
CA PRO A 503 -10.99 5.58 46.93
C PRO A 503 -11.75 6.55 47.83
N ASP A 504 -11.18 7.73 48.09
CA ASP A 504 -11.70 8.75 49.00
C ASP A 504 -12.55 9.82 48.30
N ARG A 505 -12.79 9.68 46.99
CA ARG A 505 -13.49 10.68 46.16
C ARG A 505 -14.69 10.13 45.41
N GLN A 506 -15.27 9.03 45.89
CA GLN A 506 -16.57 8.55 45.43
C GLN A 506 -17.69 9.38 46.04
N ARG A 507 -18.53 9.99 45.19
CA ARG A 507 -19.64 10.90 45.56
C ARG A 507 -19.23 12.05 46.49
N ASP A 508 -18.01 12.57 46.33
CA ASP A 508 -17.54 13.77 47.02
C ASP A 508 -18.19 15.03 46.42
N ARG A 509 -19.03 15.70 47.20
CA ARG A 509 -19.78 16.91 46.79
C ARG A 509 -20.61 16.72 45.51
N GLY A 510 -21.26 15.56 45.37
CA GLY A 510 -22.17 15.28 44.24
C GLY A 510 -21.47 14.91 42.94
N LYS A 511 -20.22 14.41 43.00
CA LYS A 511 -19.53 13.79 41.87
C LYS A 511 -18.60 12.68 42.32
N SER A 512 -18.35 11.70 41.46
CA SER A 512 -17.36 10.65 41.68
C SER A 512 -16.14 10.84 40.80
N TRP A 513 -14.95 10.59 41.35
CA TRP A 513 -13.69 10.72 40.64
C TRP A 513 -13.15 9.37 40.22
N TYR A 514 -12.53 9.33 39.05
CA TYR A 514 -11.95 8.12 38.49
C TYR A 514 -10.59 8.42 37.87
N TRP A 515 -9.69 7.45 37.97
CA TRP A 515 -8.56 7.35 37.07
C TRP A 515 -8.99 6.57 35.83
N ALA A 516 -8.89 7.21 34.67
CA ALA A 516 -9.07 6.58 33.37
C ALA A 516 -7.68 6.23 32.82
N TYR A 517 -7.41 4.95 32.67
CA TYR A 517 -6.15 4.45 32.11
C TYR A 517 -6.26 4.39 30.59
N GLY A 518 -5.17 4.62 29.87
CA GLY A 518 -5.13 4.50 28.41
C GLY A 518 -3.70 4.24 27.92
N THR A 519 -3.57 3.91 26.63
CA THR A 519 -2.28 3.70 25.98
C THR A 519 -2.07 4.76 24.91
N GLY A 520 -1.20 5.74 25.17
CA GLY A 520 -0.88 6.84 24.26
C GLY A 520 0.40 6.62 23.45
N GLY A 521 0.71 7.54 22.54
CA GLY A 521 1.93 7.48 21.71
C GLY A 521 3.26 7.51 22.48
N GLY A 522 3.23 7.93 23.75
CA GLY A 522 4.37 7.91 24.68
C GLY A 522 4.37 6.75 25.68
N GLY A 523 3.47 5.76 25.53
CA GLY A 523 3.28 4.66 26.49
C GLY A 523 2.01 4.80 27.32
N PRO A 524 1.86 4.00 28.39
CA PRO A 524 0.64 3.99 29.20
C PRO A 524 0.48 5.27 30.01
N VAL A 525 -0.72 5.83 29.96
CA VAL A 525 -1.11 7.08 30.61
C VAL A 525 -2.34 6.91 31.49
N CYS A 526 -2.46 7.79 32.48
CA CYS A 526 -3.58 7.87 33.39
C CYS A 526 -4.02 9.32 33.47
N ARG A 527 -5.33 9.53 33.34
CA ARG A 527 -5.98 10.84 33.47
C ARG A 527 -6.94 10.81 34.64
N THR A 528 -7.15 11.96 35.27
CA THR A 528 -8.14 12.07 36.34
C THR A 528 -9.40 12.69 35.76
N ILE A 529 -10.52 12.00 35.91
CA ILE A 529 -11.83 12.50 35.50
C ILE A 529 -12.77 12.56 36.71
N SER A 530 -13.84 13.34 36.58
CA SER A 530 -14.98 13.27 37.48
C SER A 530 -16.28 13.15 36.70
N ILE A 531 -17.28 12.54 37.33
CA ILE A 531 -18.63 12.37 36.80
C ILE A 531 -19.60 12.91 37.85
N ALA A 532 -20.38 13.92 37.48
CA ALA A 532 -21.40 14.48 38.37
C ALA A 532 -22.56 13.50 38.58
N ASP A 533 -23.15 13.52 39.77
CA ASP A 533 -24.46 12.90 40.04
C ASP A 533 -25.55 13.66 39.25
N GLY A 534 -26.71 13.03 39.06
CA GLY A 534 -27.88 13.59 38.37
C GLY A 534 -27.98 13.22 36.89
N ASP A 535 -29.12 13.55 36.28
CA ASP A 535 -29.58 12.97 35.00
C ASP A 535 -28.55 12.99 33.86
N GLU A 536 -27.78 14.08 33.72
CA GLU A 536 -26.81 14.23 32.63
C GLU A 536 -25.50 13.44 32.84
N HIS A 537 -25.15 13.10 34.08
CA HIS A 537 -23.89 12.45 34.46
C HIS A 537 -22.67 13.06 33.76
N LYS A 538 -22.58 14.39 33.80
CA LYS A 538 -21.58 15.14 33.04
C LYS A 538 -20.18 14.76 33.46
N ASP A 539 -19.37 14.33 32.50
CA ASP A 539 -17.98 13.94 32.68
C ASP A 539 -17.02 15.12 32.41
N VAL A 540 -15.96 15.22 33.23
CA VAL A 540 -15.00 16.33 33.19
C VAL A 540 -13.58 15.79 33.36
N VAL A 541 -12.63 16.31 32.58
CA VAL A 541 -11.20 16.11 32.83
C VAL A 541 -10.78 17.01 33.99
N GLU A 542 -10.44 16.40 35.12
CA GLU A 542 -9.93 17.11 36.30
C GLU A 542 -8.42 17.31 36.18
N ARG A 543 -7.72 16.32 35.60
CA ARG A 543 -6.29 16.40 35.30
C ARG A 543 -5.97 15.67 34.00
N PRO A 544 -5.07 16.23 33.18
CA PRO A 544 -4.68 15.64 31.90
C PRO A 544 -3.91 14.33 32.09
N ASP A 545 -3.62 13.68 30.97
CA ASP A 545 -2.84 12.44 30.89
C ASP A 545 -1.46 12.58 31.53
N ARG A 546 -1.12 11.61 32.36
CA ARG A 546 0.18 11.50 33.02
C ARG A 546 0.75 10.10 32.78
N PRO A 547 2.06 9.95 32.54
CA PRO A 547 2.67 8.63 32.39
C PRO A 547 2.44 7.77 33.64
N LEU A 548 2.00 6.52 33.47
CA LEU A 548 1.77 5.60 34.60
C LEU A 548 3.05 5.36 35.42
N ALA A 549 4.20 5.36 34.74
CA ALA A 549 5.50 5.15 35.36
C ALA A 549 5.85 6.16 36.45
N THR A 550 5.11 7.27 36.57
CA THR A 550 5.27 8.24 37.67
C THR A 550 4.86 7.69 39.03
N TRP A 551 4.13 6.57 39.08
CA TRP A 551 3.65 5.94 40.30
C TRP A 551 4.33 4.58 40.47
N PRO A 552 5.04 4.32 41.59
CA PRO A 552 5.79 3.08 41.79
C PRO A 552 4.98 1.81 41.61
N CYS A 553 3.69 1.82 41.98
CA CYS A 553 2.81 0.66 41.83
C CYS A 553 2.57 0.24 40.37
N TYR A 554 2.71 1.16 39.41
CA TYR A 554 2.53 0.91 37.97
C TYR A 554 3.86 0.77 37.20
N LEU A 555 5.00 0.71 37.89
CA LEU A 555 6.28 0.55 37.21
C LEU A 555 6.32 -0.76 36.40
N GLY A 556 6.74 -0.66 35.14
CA GLY A 556 6.84 -1.80 34.20
C GLY A 556 5.53 -2.20 33.52
N VAL A 557 4.41 -1.57 33.87
CA VAL A 557 3.12 -1.76 33.18
C VAL A 557 3.24 -1.17 31.78
N SER A 558 2.95 -1.94 30.72
CA SER A 558 2.83 -1.40 29.36
C SER A 558 1.39 -1.07 28.97
N LYS A 559 0.42 -1.73 29.62
CA LYS A 559 -1.03 -1.50 29.46
C LYS A 559 -1.75 -2.04 30.69
N VAL A 560 -2.71 -1.29 31.22
CA VAL A 560 -3.67 -1.80 32.21
C VAL A 560 -4.75 -2.58 31.48
N ASP A 561 -4.99 -3.84 31.83
CA ASP A 561 -5.99 -4.66 31.13
C ASP A 561 -7.30 -4.77 31.89
N ALA A 562 -7.27 -4.87 33.22
CA ALA A 562 -8.44 -4.87 34.08
C ALA A 562 -8.03 -4.58 35.53
N ILE A 563 -8.95 -4.03 36.33
CA ILE A 563 -8.72 -3.78 37.76
C ILE A 563 -9.87 -4.37 38.56
N LEU A 564 -9.54 -5.16 39.60
CA LEU A 564 -10.53 -5.75 40.49
C LEU A 564 -10.28 -5.31 41.93
N PRO A 565 -11.26 -4.64 42.59
CA PRO A 565 -11.16 -4.32 44.01
C PRO A 565 -11.08 -5.57 44.88
N VAL A 566 -10.22 -5.54 45.91
CA VAL A 566 -10.25 -6.54 46.98
C VAL A 566 -11.40 -6.21 47.93
N PRO A 567 -12.51 -6.98 47.94
CA PRO A 567 -13.79 -6.51 48.48
C PRO A 567 -13.77 -6.12 49.96
N ASP A 568 -13.04 -6.88 50.77
CA ASP A 568 -12.92 -6.68 52.22
C ASP A 568 -11.76 -5.75 52.62
N GLU A 569 -10.98 -5.26 51.65
CA GLU A 569 -9.81 -4.40 51.88
C GLU A 569 -9.91 -3.04 51.18
N GLN A 570 -11.13 -2.50 51.08
CA GLN A 570 -11.38 -1.13 50.63
C GLN A 570 -11.35 -0.15 51.82
N ARG A 571 -10.51 0.88 51.73
CA ARG A 571 -10.30 1.93 52.75
C ARG A 571 -9.92 1.42 54.16
N VAL A 572 -9.41 0.21 54.26
CA VAL A 572 -8.94 -0.37 55.53
C VAL A 572 -7.62 0.28 55.91
N GLY A 573 -7.59 0.97 57.05
CA GLY A 573 -6.41 1.72 57.50
C GLY A 573 -6.06 2.90 56.57
N GLY A 574 -7.06 3.47 55.88
CA GLY A 574 -6.85 4.58 54.93
C GLY A 574 -6.20 4.16 53.62
N ARG A 575 -6.28 2.87 53.26
CA ARG A 575 -5.83 2.37 51.95
C ARG A 575 -6.87 1.42 51.35
N SER A 576 -6.96 1.40 50.04
CA SER A 576 -7.71 0.40 49.28
C SER A 576 -6.78 -0.48 48.47
N ARG A 577 -7.10 -1.78 48.38
CA ARG A 577 -6.34 -2.75 47.59
C ARG A 577 -7.05 -3.21 46.33
N TYR A 578 -6.24 -3.50 45.32
CA TYR A 578 -6.70 -3.90 44.01
C TYR A 578 -5.80 -5.00 43.44
N TRP A 579 -6.40 -5.98 42.80
CA TRP A 579 -5.70 -6.81 41.83
C TRP A 579 -5.64 -6.07 40.50
N LEU A 580 -4.43 -5.72 40.10
CA LEU A 580 -4.15 -5.07 38.83
C LEU A 580 -3.76 -6.14 37.82
N PHE A 581 -4.59 -6.34 36.79
CA PHE A 581 -4.27 -7.16 35.63
C PHE A 581 -3.69 -6.25 34.55
N HIS A 582 -2.50 -6.59 34.05
CA HIS A 582 -1.76 -5.71 33.16
C HIS A 582 -0.80 -6.47 32.26
N THR A 583 -0.41 -5.82 31.16
CA THR A 583 0.50 -6.38 30.18
C THR A 583 1.93 -5.97 30.50
N VAL A 584 2.84 -6.94 30.45
CA VAL A 584 4.30 -6.77 30.48
C VAL A 584 4.88 -7.59 29.33
N GLU A 585 5.67 -6.95 28.46
CA GLU A 585 6.33 -7.61 27.32
C GLU A 585 5.37 -8.46 26.45
N GLY A 586 4.13 -7.98 26.28
CA GLY A 586 3.11 -8.66 25.47
C GLY A 586 2.40 -9.84 26.14
N ARG A 587 2.60 -10.06 27.45
CA ARG A 587 1.89 -11.08 28.24
C ARG A 587 1.11 -10.44 29.39
N GLN A 588 -0.10 -10.94 29.64
CA GLN A 588 -0.89 -10.51 30.79
C GLN A 588 -0.41 -11.20 32.08
N VAL A 589 -0.17 -10.39 33.10
CA VAL A 589 0.15 -10.79 34.47
C VAL A 589 -0.78 -10.06 35.42
N TYR A 590 -0.72 -10.40 36.71
CA TYR A 590 -1.39 -9.61 37.73
C TYR A 590 -0.47 -9.35 38.93
N ARG A 591 -0.69 -8.21 39.60
CA ARG A 591 -0.05 -7.85 40.87
C ARG A 591 -1.08 -7.34 41.86
N LEU A 592 -0.76 -7.37 43.14
CA LEU A 592 -1.58 -6.74 44.19
C LEU A 592 -1.00 -5.37 44.50
N ILE A 593 -1.81 -4.33 44.38
CA ILE A 593 -1.43 -2.96 44.71
C ILE A 593 -2.31 -2.40 45.82
N SER A 594 -1.78 -1.46 46.59
CA SER A 594 -2.55 -0.64 47.52
C SER A 594 -2.41 0.84 47.19
N ILE A 595 -3.50 1.59 47.39
CA ILE A 595 -3.59 3.02 47.13
C ILE A 595 -4.08 3.72 48.39
N ALA A 596 -3.42 4.81 48.80
CA ALA A 596 -3.81 5.61 49.95
C ALA A 596 -5.03 6.49 49.66
N ASP A 597 -5.85 6.71 50.68
CA ASP A 597 -6.78 7.84 50.72
C ASP A 597 -5.97 9.14 50.56
N GLY A 598 -6.43 10.05 49.71
CA GLY A 598 -5.72 11.29 49.40
C GLY A 598 -4.61 11.14 48.37
N ALA A 599 -4.47 9.98 47.70
CA ALA A 599 -3.52 9.80 46.61
C ALA A 599 -3.68 10.83 45.48
N GLU A 600 -4.91 11.30 45.21
CA GLU A 600 -5.15 12.38 44.25
C GLU A 600 -4.89 13.79 44.82
N SER A 601 -4.70 13.92 46.13
CA SER A 601 -4.51 15.19 46.85
C SER A 601 -3.03 15.62 46.96
N GLY A 602 -2.12 15.01 46.18
CA GLY A 602 -0.71 15.44 46.08
C GLY A 602 0.24 14.79 47.07
N LEU A 603 -0.07 13.58 47.55
CA LEU A 603 0.88 12.75 48.28
C LEU A 603 2.11 12.43 47.40
N ASP A 604 3.25 12.18 48.04
CA ASP A 604 4.42 11.60 47.38
C ASP A 604 4.01 10.27 46.69
N PRO A 605 4.37 10.02 45.42
CA PRO A 605 4.07 8.77 44.73
C PRO A 605 4.37 7.49 45.54
N GLU A 606 5.44 7.47 46.34
CA GLU A 606 5.78 6.32 47.19
C GLU A 606 4.78 6.12 48.34
N ALA A 607 4.18 7.20 48.85
CA ALA A 607 3.13 7.13 49.86
C ALA A 607 1.75 6.85 49.24
N ALA A 608 1.52 7.37 48.02
CA ALA A 608 0.24 7.27 47.31
C ALA A 608 -0.09 5.85 46.85
N GLY A 609 0.90 5.09 46.36
CA GLY A 609 0.69 3.76 45.79
C GLY A 609 1.84 2.79 46.05
N ALA A 610 1.53 1.54 46.40
CA ALA A 610 2.52 0.50 46.68
C ALA A 610 2.18 -0.82 45.96
N VAL A 611 3.22 -1.58 45.62
CA VAL A 611 3.10 -2.99 45.19
C VAL A 611 3.13 -3.86 46.44
N ASP A 612 1.96 -4.38 46.84
CA ASP A 612 1.82 -5.25 48.00
C ASP A 612 2.26 -6.69 47.69
N ARG A 613 2.05 -7.14 46.43
CA ARG A 613 2.59 -8.40 45.91
C ARG A 613 3.03 -8.21 44.45
N PRO A 614 4.21 -8.71 44.04
CA PRO A 614 4.75 -8.53 42.70
C PRO A 614 3.97 -9.33 41.64
N ASP A 615 4.36 -9.16 40.37
CA ASP A 615 3.74 -9.83 39.23
C ASP A 615 3.72 -11.35 39.36
N ARG A 616 2.55 -11.92 39.05
CA ARG A 616 2.30 -13.35 38.99
C ARG A 616 1.52 -13.68 37.73
N SER A 617 1.68 -14.90 37.25
CA SER A 617 0.85 -15.44 36.17
C SER A 617 -0.63 -15.43 36.57
N ILE A 618 -1.51 -15.01 35.65
CA ILE A 618 -2.96 -15.08 35.85
C ILE A 618 -3.45 -16.52 36.13
N SER A 619 -2.68 -17.53 35.74
CA SER A 619 -2.92 -18.94 36.07
C SER A 619 -2.84 -19.27 37.56
N ALA A 620 -2.44 -18.33 38.42
CA ALA A 620 -2.48 -18.49 39.87
C ALA A 620 -3.91 -18.42 40.45
N TRP A 621 -4.87 -17.90 39.68
CA TRP A 621 -6.29 -17.87 40.02
C TRP A 621 -6.95 -19.20 39.65
N ALA A 622 -7.60 -19.85 40.60
CA ALA A 622 -8.27 -21.13 40.34
C ALA A 622 -9.43 -20.98 39.35
N SER A 623 -10.11 -19.83 39.40
CA SER A 623 -11.24 -19.49 38.54
C SER A 623 -10.84 -19.14 37.10
N PHE A 624 -9.55 -18.90 36.84
CA PHE A 624 -9.05 -18.50 35.53
C PHE A 624 -8.52 -19.66 34.69
N ASN A 625 -8.81 -20.89 35.11
CA ASN A 625 -8.47 -22.07 34.32
C ASN A 625 -9.04 -21.96 32.89
N GLY A 626 -8.18 -22.10 31.88
CA GLY A 626 -8.55 -22.03 30.47
C GLY A 626 -8.77 -20.62 29.90
N ILE A 627 -8.45 -19.56 30.67
CA ILE A 627 -8.54 -18.18 30.19
C ILE A 627 -7.24 -17.77 29.47
N GLU A 628 -7.36 -17.16 28.29
CA GLU A 628 -6.22 -16.60 27.56
C GLU A 628 -5.87 -15.19 28.07
N GLN A 629 -6.91 -14.38 28.30
CA GLN A 629 -6.78 -13.00 28.75
C GLN A 629 -8.04 -12.56 29.52
N VAL A 630 -7.85 -11.96 30.69
CA VAL A 630 -8.90 -11.23 31.41
C VAL A 630 -9.18 -9.93 30.69
N ASP A 631 -10.45 -9.68 30.34
CA ASP A 631 -10.85 -8.48 29.62
C ASP A 631 -11.56 -7.46 30.52
N ALA A 632 -12.53 -7.88 31.35
CA ALA A 632 -13.27 -6.98 32.23
C ALA A 632 -13.94 -7.73 33.39
N PHE A 633 -14.29 -6.98 34.45
CA PHE A 633 -15.10 -7.48 35.56
C PHE A 633 -16.37 -6.65 35.72
N LEU A 634 -17.49 -7.32 35.96
CA LEU A 634 -18.74 -6.66 36.36
C LEU A 634 -19.18 -7.23 37.72
N PRO A 635 -19.24 -6.42 38.79
CA PRO A 635 -19.80 -6.89 40.06
C PRO A 635 -21.26 -7.30 39.88
N VAL A 636 -21.64 -8.42 40.48
CA VAL A 636 -23.04 -8.80 40.63
C VAL A 636 -23.63 -7.91 41.75
N PRO A 637 -24.56 -6.98 41.44
CA PRO A 637 -24.87 -5.88 42.35
C PRO A 637 -25.26 -6.33 43.76
N ASP A 638 -26.24 -7.22 43.88
CA ASP A 638 -26.79 -7.71 45.15
C ASP A 638 -25.99 -8.86 45.79
N MET A 639 -24.85 -9.22 45.21
CA MET A 639 -24.00 -10.31 45.68
C MET A 639 -22.57 -9.86 46.02
N GLN A 640 -22.42 -8.64 46.51
CA GLN A 640 -21.16 -8.15 47.06
C GLN A 640 -21.10 -8.41 48.58
N ARG A 641 -20.05 -9.10 49.04
CA ARG A 641 -19.82 -9.49 50.46
C ARG A 641 -20.97 -10.25 51.14
N VAL A 642 -21.81 -10.93 50.37
CA VAL A 642 -22.90 -11.77 50.88
C VAL A 642 -22.31 -13.08 51.40
N ASN A 643 -22.54 -13.39 52.68
CA ASN A 643 -21.96 -14.55 53.36
C ASN A 643 -20.42 -14.62 53.26
N GLY A 644 -19.75 -13.46 53.28
CA GLY A 644 -18.29 -13.37 53.17
C GLY A 644 -17.75 -13.73 51.78
N LYS A 645 -18.56 -13.55 50.73
CA LYS A 645 -18.14 -13.70 49.33
C LYS A 645 -18.65 -12.55 48.48
N SER A 646 -17.88 -12.18 47.47
CA SER A 646 -18.31 -11.25 46.42
C SER A 646 -18.29 -11.93 45.06
N TYR A 647 -19.33 -11.67 44.25
CA TYR A 647 -19.54 -12.35 42.97
C TYR A 647 -19.30 -11.39 41.81
N TYR A 648 -18.71 -11.91 40.73
CA TYR A 648 -18.37 -11.14 39.54
C TYR A 648 -18.68 -11.95 38.27
N TRP A 649 -19.24 -11.27 37.28
CA TRP A 649 -19.14 -11.76 35.90
C TRP A 649 -17.76 -11.37 35.36
N LEU A 650 -16.94 -12.39 35.11
CA LEU A 650 -15.62 -12.25 34.51
C LEU A 650 -15.75 -12.41 33.00
N PHE A 651 -15.45 -11.34 32.27
CA PHE A 651 -15.37 -11.32 30.82
C PHE A 651 -13.93 -11.58 30.41
N HIS A 652 -13.73 -12.52 29.49
CA HIS A 652 -12.40 -12.99 29.13
C HIS A 652 -12.35 -13.58 27.72
N SER A 653 -11.13 -13.62 27.17
CA SER A 653 -10.86 -14.16 25.84
C SER A 653 -10.57 -15.66 25.90
N SER A 654 -11.20 -16.40 25.00
CA SER A 654 -10.98 -17.83 24.78
C SER A 654 -11.23 -18.17 23.31
N LEU A 655 -10.28 -18.86 22.67
CA LEU A 655 -10.36 -19.29 21.27
C LEU A 655 -10.68 -18.14 20.29
N GLY A 656 -10.13 -16.95 20.55
CA GLY A 656 -10.32 -15.76 19.71
C GLY A 656 -11.70 -15.09 19.82
N GLN A 657 -12.53 -15.48 20.80
CA GLN A 657 -13.80 -14.81 21.12
C GLN A 657 -13.83 -14.38 22.58
N GLN A 658 -14.64 -13.36 22.90
CA GLN A 658 -14.92 -13.00 24.29
C GLN A 658 -16.12 -13.80 24.78
N VAL A 659 -15.96 -14.42 25.94
CA VAL A 659 -17.00 -15.12 26.68
C VAL A 659 -17.03 -14.57 28.11
N TYR A 660 -18.02 -14.97 28.88
CA TYR A 660 -18.07 -14.62 30.30
C TYR A 660 -18.36 -15.83 31.17
N ARG A 661 -17.90 -15.79 32.42
CA ARG A 661 -18.19 -16.79 33.46
C ARG A 661 -18.54 -16.11 34.77
N LEU A 662 -19.21 -16.83 35.68
CA LEU A 662 -19.50 -16.32 37.02
C LEU A 662 -18.45 -16.86 37.99
N ILE A 663 -17.80 -15.95 38.71
CA ILE A 663 -16.84 -16.28 39.75
C ILE A 663 -17.26 -15.71 41.10
N SER A 664 -16.79 -16.31 42.19
CA SER A 664 -16.86 -15.70 43.52
C SER A 664 -15.48 -15.63 44.16
N ILE A 665 -15.29 -14.64 45.03
CA ILE A 665 -14.06 -14.42 45.79
C ILE A 665 -14.46 -14.31 47.26
N ALA A 666 -13.87 -15.14 48.12
CA ALA A 666 -14.12 -15.10 49.56
C ALA A 666 -13.36 -13.97 50.26
N ASP A 667 -13.96 -13.37 51.28
CA ASP A 667 -13.29 -12.46 52.21
C ASP A 667 -12.19 -13.21 52.99
N GLY A 668 -11.23 -12.46 53.54
CA GLY A 668 -10.15 -12.96 54.37
C GLY A 668 -8.84 -13.21 53.63
N SER A 669 -7.76 -13.42 54.39
CA SER A 669 -6.36 -13.37 53.92
C SER A 669 -5.96 -14.19 52.68
N ARG A 670 -6.72 -15.25 52.35
CA ARG A 670 -6.45 -16.11 51.18
C ARG A 670 -7.16 -15.65 49.92
N HIS A 671 -8.25 -14.91 50.04
CA HIS A 671 -9.11 -14.49 48.92
C HIS A 671 -9.39 -15.61 47.91
N SER A 672 -9.79 -16.78 48.41
CA SER A 672 -10.00 -17.95 47.57
C SER A 672 -11.07 -17.67 46.51
N ASP A 673 -10.74 -17.91 45.25
CA ASP A 673 -11.60 -17.69 44.10
C ASP A 673 -12.17 -19.00 43.54
N VAL A 674 -13.43 -18.97 43.09
CA VAL A 674 -14.17 -20.16 42.64
C VAL A 674 -14.95 -19.86 41.36
N ILE A 675 -15.01 -20.83 40.43
CA ILE A 675 -15.94 -20.81 39.29
C ILE A 675 -17.31 -21.25 39.79
N GLU A 676 -18.25 -20.31 39.88
CA GLU A 676 -19.64 -20.59 40.25
C GLU A 676 -20.46 -21.02 39.02
N ARG A 677 -20.06 -20.57 37.83
CA ARG A 677 -20.67 -20.96 36.54
C ARG A 677 -19.65 -20.84 35.42
N GLY A 678 -19.55 -21.86 34.58
CA GLY A 678 -18.61 -21.90 33.45
C GLY A 678 -18.92 -20.92 32.30
N ASP A 679 -18.12 -21.00 31.24
CA ASP A 679 -18.14 -20.06 30.11
C ASP A 679 -19.46 -20.04 29.36
N ARG A 680 -19.84 -18.82 28.98
CA ARG A 680 -21.07 -18.50 28.27
C ARG A 680 -20.82 -17.43 27.23
N SER A 681 -21.53 -17.54 26.11
CA SER A 681 -21.50 -16.53 25.05
C SER A 681 -22.13 -15.22 25.53
N LEU A 682 -21.54 -14.09 25.12
CA LEU A 682 -22.09 -12.75 25.35
C LEU A 682 -23.56 -12.62 24.90
N GLY A 683 -23.97 -13.37 23.87
CA GLY A 683 -25.33 -13.34 23.35
C GLY A 683 -26.42 -13.81 24.33
N LEU A 684 -26.05 -14.30 25.51
CA LEU A 684 -27.00 -14.58 26.60
C LEU A 684 -27.36 -13.34 27.43
N TRP A 685 -26.64 -12.24 27.30
CA TRP A 685 -27.02 -10.95 27.85
C TRP A 685 -27.91 -10.22 26.85
N GLN A 686 -29.12 -9.87 27.25
CA GLN A 686 -30.03 -9.11 26.39
C GLN A 686 -29.47 -7.71 26.10
N SER A 687 -28.83 -7.11 27.11
CA SER A 687 -28.24 -5.78 27.06
C SER A 687 -26.94 -5.69 26.24
N LEU A 688 -26.27 -6.82 26.00
CA LEU A 688 -25.08 -6.91 25.16
C LEU A 688 -25.38 -7.39 23.74
N ALA A 689 -26.65 -7.36 23.31
CA ALA A 689 -27.03 -7.69 21.95
C ALA A 689 -26.23 -6.84 20.93
N GLY A 690 -25.59 -7.51 19.97
CA GLY A 690 -24.74 -6.90 18.94
C GLY A 690 -23.31 -6.56 19.39
N VAL A 691 -22.97 -6.73 20.67
CA VAL A 691 -21.62 -6.49 21.20
C VAL A 691 -20.78 -7.75 21.03
N SER A 692 -19.70 -7.67 20.24
CA SER A 692 -18.77 -8.81 20.07
C SER A 692 -17.68 -8.86 21.14
N ARG A 693 -17.42 -7.73 21.79
CA ARG A 693 -16.42 -7.58 22.85
C ARG A 693 -16.77 -6.38 23.72
N VAL A 694 -16.90 -6.59 25.01
CA VAL A 694 -16.92 -5.52 26.02
C VAL A 694 -15.48 -5.15 26.35
N ASP A 695 -15.22 -3.84 26.36
CA ASP A 695 -13.92 -3.28 26.71
C ASP A 695 -13.84 -2.95 28.20
N GLU A 696 -14.88 -2.35 28.80
CA GLU A 696 -14.93 -2.02 30.23
C GLU A 696 -16.37 -1.75 30.71
N PHE A 697 -16.62 -1.93 31.99
CA PHE A 697 -17.84 -1.50 32.68
C PHE A 697 -17.53 -0.37 33.66
N LEU A 698 -18.42 0.62 33.74
CA LEU A 698 -18.35 1.67 34.76
C LEU A 698 -19.69 1.84 35.44
N ALA A 699 -19.71 1.71 36.76
CA ALA A 699 -20.91 1.97 37.56
C ALA A 699 -21.34 3.44 37.44
N VAL A 700 -22.63 3.66 37.22
CA VAL A 700 -23.22 5.00 37.25
C VAL A 700 -23.30 5.45 38.73
N PRO A 701 -22.59 6.53 39.15
CA PRO A 701 -22.28 6.84 40.56
C PRO A 701 -23.45 6.82 41.54
N ASP A 702 -24.60 7.34 41.13
CA ASP A 702 -25.82 7.55 41.93
C ASP A 702 -26.97 6.61 41.54
N MET A 703 -26.70 5.64 40.66
CA MET A 703 -27.69 4.71 40.11
C MET A 703 -27.37 3.24 40.45
N GLN A 704 -26.79 2.99 41.64
CA GLN A 704 -26.57 1.65 42.17
C GLN A 704 -27.64 1.30 43.21
N HIS A 705 -28.30 0.15 43.08
CA HIS A 705 -29.40 -0.33 43.94
C HIS A 705 -30.62 0.60 44.07
N ILE A 706 -30.84 1.48 43.10
CA ILE A 706 -32.01 2.37 43.10
C ILE A 706 -33.23 1.55 42.70
N ASN A 707 -34.14 1.32 43.66
CA ASN A 707 -35.30 0.44 43.50
C ASN A 707 -34.94 -0.98 43.05
N GLY A 708 -33.81 -1.51 43.53
CA GLY A 708 -33.31 -2.83 43.15
C GLY A 708 -32.74 -2.89 41.74
N LEU A 709 -32.36 -1.75 41.16
CA LEU A 709 -31.73 -1.65 39.84
C LEU A 709 -30.36 -0.98 39.96
N SER A 710 -29.40 -1.49 39.20
CA SER A 710 -28.06 -0.91 39.10
C SER A 710 -27.70 -0.62 37.64
N LEU A 711 -27.27 0.60 37.35
CA LEU A 711 -26.91 1.03 36.01
C LEU A 711 -25.39 1.03 35.78
N PHE A 712 -24.99 0.62 34.58
CA PHE A 712 -23.60 0.60 34.16
C PHE A 712 -23.46 1.18 32.76
N TRP A 713 -22.42 2.00 32.55
CA TRP A 713 -21.91 2.22 31.21
C TRP A 713 -21.16 0.96 30.76
N VAL A 714 -21.42 0.54 29.52
CA VAL A 714 -20.70 -0.53 28.85
C VAL A 714 -19.96 0.08 27.68
N PHE A 715 -18.63 0.06 27.75
CA PHE A 715 -17.75 0.52 26.68
C PHE A 715 -17.45 -0.64 25.74
N HIS A 716 -17.62 -0.43 24.44
CA HIS A 716 -17.34 -1.43 23.42
C HIS A 716 -17.14 -0.79 22.05
N GLN A 717 -16.20 -1.28 21.24
CA GLN A 717 -16.12 -0.96 19.80
C GLN A 717 -16.21 0.55 19.45
N GLN A 718 -15.53 1.43 20.20
CA GLN A 718 -15.60 2.91 20.04
C GLN A 718 -16.99 3.53 20.32
N LYS A 719 -17.81 2.81 21.05
CA LYS A 719 -19.14 3.20 21.50
C LYS A 719 -19.26 2.96 22.99
N TYR A 720 -20.33 3.50 23.55
CA TYR A 720 -20.82 3.08 24.84
C TYR A 720 -22.34 3.03 24.82
N ARG A 721 -22.91 2.22 25.71
CA ARG A 721 -24.35 2.17 26.01
C ARG A 721 -24.55 2.17 27.51
N ILE A 722 -25.77 2.42 27.97
CA ILE A 722 -26.12 2.25 29.38
C ILE A 722 -27.01 1.02 29.51
N ILE A 723 -26.62 0.13 30.41
CA ILE A 723 -27.40 -1.07 30.76
C ILE A 723 -27.90 -0.93 32.19
N CYS A 724 -28.97 -1.64 32.49
CA CYS A 724 -29.53 -1.77 33.82
C CYS A 724 -29.65 -3.25 34.16
N ILE A 725 -29.25 -3.59 35.38
CA ILE A 725 -29.29 -4.95 35.93
C ILE A 725 -30.15 -4.92 37.19
N ALA A 726 -31.14 -5.80 37.24
CA ALA A 726 -32.00 -5.96 38.41
C ALA A 726 -31.38 -6.88 39.46
N ASP A 727 -31.59 -6.53 40.74
CA ASP A 727 -31.30 -7.40 41.87
C ASP A 727 -32.21 -8.64 41.86
N GLY A 728 -31.79 -9.71 42.53
CA GLY A 728 -32.56 -10.94 42.67
C GLY A 728 -32.18 -12.04 41.66
N HIS A 729 -32.97 -13.11 41.68
CA HIS A 729 -32.62 -14.33 40.94
C HIS A 729 -32.64 -14.10 39.43
N GLY A 730 -31.49 -14.32 38.79
CA GLY A 730 -31.36 -14.30 37.33
C GLY A 730 -30.81 -13.00 36.76
N HIS A 731 -30.77 -11.93 37.57
CA HIS A 731 -30.13 -10.65 37.23
C HIS A 731 -30.54 -10.12 35.86
N ASN A 732 -31.86 -9.97 35.64
CA ASN A 732 -32.40 -9.52 34.36
C ASN A 732 -31.73 -8.22 33.93
N ASP A 733 -31.20 -8.21 32.71
CA ASP A 733 -30.45 -7.10 32.15
C ASP A 733 -31.18 -6.48 30.95
N GLN A 734 -31.12 -5.16 30.83
CA GLN A 734 -31.75 -4.42 29.73
C GLN A 734 -30.93 -3.20 29.31
N ILE A 735 -31.11 -2.78 28.06
CA ILE A 735 -30.54 -1.53 27.56
C ILE A 735 -31.44 -0.38 28.03
N THR A 736 -30.87 0.61 28.71
CA THR A 736 -31.58 1.85 29.06
C THR A 736 -31.24 2.99 28.13
N VAL A 737 -30.01 3.00 27.60
CA VAL A 737 -29.56 3.94 26.57
C VAL A 737 -28.83 3.16 25.50
N GLU A 738 -29.31 3.26 24.26
CA GLU A 738 -28.70 2.64 23.08
C GLU A 738 -27.29 3.15 22.79
N ASP A 739 -26.60 2.44 21.87
CA ASP A 739 -25.25 2.78 21.46
C ASP A 739 -25.07 4.25 21.06
N ARG A 740 -24.12 4.88 21.73
CA ARG A 740 -23.64 6.23 21.44
C ARG A 740 -22.16 6.18 21.06
N PRO A 741 -21.71 7.02 20.12
CA PRO A 741 -20.30 7.11 19.81
C PRO A 741 -19.55 7.65 21.03
N ILE A 742 -18.35 7.10 21.29
CA ILE A 742 -17.55 7.51 22.45
C ILE A 742 -17.10 8.98 22.38
N THR A 743 -17.12 9.60 21.20
CA THR A 743 -16.88 11.04 21.02
C THR A 743 -17.82 11.95 21.82
N LEU A 744 -18.90 11.40 22.41
CA LEU A 744 -19.77 12.13 23.33
C LEU A 744 -19.26 12.15 24.78
N TRP A 745 -18.37 11.23 25.15
CA TRP A 745 -17.65 11.24 26.43
C TRP A 745 -16.46 12.20 26.33
N ARG A 746 -16.67 13.44 26.75
CA ARG A 746 -15.72 14.54 26.56
C ARG A 746 -14.42 14.29 27.28
N SER A 747 -14.49 13.67 28.46
CA SER A 747 -13.34 13.39 29.29
C SER A 747 -12.45 12.26 28.78
N LEU A 748 -12.87 11.48 27.78
CA LEU A 748 -12.02 10.45 27.14
C LEU A 748 -11.50 10.85 25.76
N THR A 749 -12.02 11.94 25.21
CA THR A 749 -11.73 12.36 23.82
C THR A 749 -11.15 13.77 23.71
N GLY A 750 -11.19 14.54 24.79
CA GLY A 750 -10.64 15.90 24.90
C GLY A 750 -9.28 16.01 25.54
#